data_AF-A0A2V7XK64-F1
#
_entry.id   AF-A0A2V7XK64-F1
#
_cell.length_a   1.000
_cell.length_b   1.000
_cell.length_c   1.000
_cell.angle_alpha   90.00
_cell.angle_beta   90.00
_cell.angle_gamma   90.00
#
_symmetry.space_group_name_H-M   'P 1'
#
loop_
_entity.id
_entity.type
_entity.pdbx_description
1 polymer ?
#
loop_
_entity_poly.entity_id
_entity_poly.type
_entity_poly.pdbx_seq_one_letter_code
_entity_poly.pdbx_strand_id
1 'polypeptide(L)'
;MSAAVCAFACAPRAKPLDLLRAGAARRDAQVGGRDAAWIEGQTGKSIRINDVVRATLNASPPSRYRFAVDIPRGARLSFACGIPPERHDKPGVEFVIKVVMGGKEETIWTSLLDPLSRPAHRKWVPVDLDLSPQAGRGRELVFETRGFEMDDDARQAFWGDPGITVRDDAAPIAIVYLVDTLRADHTTPYGYARDTTPELMAFAKDAVVFDQAISAASWTKPAVASLMTSLLPGRHRAVQLRDSLDPGLVTLAEMVQARGFATGAAVSNSVIYSAGTNFDQGFDFFAGLHGAGNRPSKVVEAGPVVDAGLGWLDERRGFPNFLYVHTMDPHVPYTPPPPFDQKYEPHPTPDHPGQDPRYDFKEPLDRDRLIAQYDGEIAYGDQEFGRFVRELKKRGLYDRALVVFMADHGEEFEDHGKWLHGRSVFDELIRIPLLVKFPGQRDGGRRIAQQVQTLDVLPTVLEHFGLAVPPAPVISGHPLQAVLEGGAPEPPAVSEISHRGFVAHGMRTRQDKYVRRFSPEEDELYFDLRKDPKEQQNRIDENRERVRLLKAGVEAAMVPNPFRDTVRFEAPGTYQMLFKTGGWIEGVEPFGFGPGDRYDLDGNGRKLIVTVTPRPGHPREVAFSLRPQGAPVWLEGARDGKPLSPSDVYIAQEGIHPTEVPFKLPEIETEKERAENIFAAPREGKPGVHVWLTLASGHQVMAMDKETCERLKALGYISGDCKGK
;
A
#
# COMPACT_ATOMS: atom_id res chain seq x y z
N MET A 1 -26.32 52.34 19.42
CA MET A 1 -25.85 51.99 20.77
C MET A 1 -24.75 50.97 20.63
N SER A 2 -23.55 51.32 21.10
CA SER A 2 -22.33 50.50 21.01
C SER A 2 -22.40 49.37 22.04
N ALA A 3 -22.22 48.12 21.64
CA ALA A 3 -21.97 47.01 22.54
C ALA A 3 -20.59 46.43 22.22
N ALA A 4 -19.60 46.87 22.98
CA ALA A 4 -18.26 46.29 22.99
C ALA A 4 -18.35 44.89 23.61
N VAL A 5 -18.10 43.86 22.80
CA VAL A 5 -17.86 42.51 23.30
C VAL A 5 -16.40 42.43 23.73
N CYS A 6 -16.17 42.36 25.04
CA CYS A 6 -14.88 41.99 25.61
C CYS A 6 -14.47 40.61 25.09
N ALA A 7 -13.53 40.57 24.15
CA ALA A 7 -12.78 39.38 23.85
C ALA A 7 -11.86 39.08 25.05
N PHE A 8 -12.29 38.16 25.92
CA PHE A 8 -11.35 37.45 26.77
C PHE A 8 -10.42 36.68 25.83
N ALA A 9 -9.22 37.20 25.60
CA ALA A 9 -8.16 36.46 24.95
C ALA A 9 -7.86 35.23 25.81
N CYS A 10 -8.42 34.07 25.45
CA CYS A 10 -7.96 32.79 25.97
C CYS A 10 -6.45 32.75 25.75
N ALA A 11 -5.68 32.52 26.81
CA ALA A 11 -4.27 32.19 26.68
C ALA A 11 -4.12 31.08 25.63
N PRO A 12 -3.13 31.17 24.72
CA PRO A 12 -2.98 30.17 23.67
C PRO A 12 -2.88 28.78 24.31
N ARG A 13 -3.75 27.85 23.87
CA ARG A 13 -3.72 26.46 24.34
C ARG A 13 -2.32 25.90 24.09
N ALA A 14 -1.77 25.22 25.09
CA ALA A 14 -0.52 24.50 24.92
C ALA A 14 -0.67 23.49 23.79
N LYS A 15 0.24 23.54 22.81
CA LYS A 15 0.26 22.62 21.67
C LYS A 15 1.32 21.55 21.91
N PRO A 16 1.11 20.32 21.42
CA PRO A 16 2.17 19.33 21.39
C PRO A 16 3.32 19.80 20.49
N LEU A 17 4.51 19.25 20.70
CA LEU A 17 5.72 19.60 19.97
C LEU A 17 6.43 18.32 19.50
N ASP A 18 6.54 18.15 18.19
CA ASP A 18 7.36 17.10 17.58
C ASP A 18 8.80 17.58 17.46
N LEU A 19 9.73 16.91 18.14
CA LEU A 19 11.13 17.32 18.18
C LEU A 19 11.89 17.00 16.89
N LEU A 20 11.36 16.11 16.03
CA LEU A 20 11.91 15.86 14.69
C LEU A 20 11.66 17.04 13.75
N ARG A 21 10.54 17.74 13.94
CA ARG A 21 10.11 18.87 13.10
C ARG A 21 10.41 20.24 13.73
N ALA A 22 10.89 20.26 14.97
CA ALA A 22 11.24 21.47 15.72
C ALA A 22 12.70 21.89 15.52
N GLY A 23 13.20 21.94 14.28
CA GLY A 23 14.59 22.32 13.98
C GLY A 23 15.00 23.66 14.60
N ALA A 24 14.10 24.66 14.60
CA ALA A 24 14.33 25.96 15.23
C ALA A 24 14.46 25.91 16.77
N ALA A 25 13.90 24.88 17.42
CA ALA A 25 14.06 24.65 18.85
C ALA A 25 15.40 23.99 19.18
N ARG A 26 16.02 23.28 18.23
CA ARG A 26 17.30 22.60 18.43
C ARG A 26 18.43 23.62 18.54
N ARG A 27 19.08 23.66 19.70
CA ARG A 27 20.18 24.59 20.01
C ARG A 27 21.55 24.02 19.67
N ASP A 28 21.69 22.72 19.87
CA ASP A 28 22.97 22.01 19.80
C ASP A 28 22.70 20.54 19.48
N ALA A 29 23.57 19.93 18.68
CA ALA A 29 23.47 18.53 18.29
C ALA A 29 24.86 17.99 17.93
N GLN A 30 25.20 16.84 18.52
CA GLN A 30 26.44 16.11 18.26
C GLN A 30 26.11 14.62 18.19
N VAL A 31 26.68 13.89 17.22
CA VAL A 31 26.49 12.44 17.06
C VAL A 31 27.80 11.84 16.56
N GLY A 32 28.47 11.01 17.34
CA GLY A 32 29.61 10.20 16.87
C GLY A 32 30.67 10.97 16.07
N GLY A 33 30.98 12.22 16.45
CA GLY A 33 31.93 13.09 15.73
C GLY A 33 31.46 13.64 14.38
N ARG A 34 30.20 13.45 13.99
CA ARG A 34 29.60 13.98 12.75
C ARG A 34 29.18 15.45 12.89
N ASP A 35 29.19 16.16 11.77
CA ASP A 35 28.86 17.59 11.71
C ASP A 35 27.33 17.86 11.66
N ALA A 36 26.97 19.12 11.83
CA ALA A 36 25.58 19.56 11.85
C ALA A 36 24.84 19.31 10.53
N ALA A 37 25.53 19.37 9.39
CA ALA A 37 24.91 19.15 8.07
C ALA A 37 24.52 17.68 7.89
N TRP A 38 25.37 16.75 8.33
CA TRP A 38 25.06 15.34 8.34
C TRP A 38 23.90 15.02 9.29
N ILE A 39 23.90 15.59 10.51
CA ILE A 39 22.83 15.38 11.50
C ILE A 39 21.49 15.90 10.98
N GLU A 40 21.47 17.13 10.44
CA GLU A 40 20.27 17.68 9.81
C GLU A 40 19.79 16.79 8.68
N GLY A 41 20.74 16.37 7.84
CA GLY A 41 20.50 15.41 6.78
C GLY A 41 19.82 14.14 7.29
N GLN A 42 20.17 13.58 8.46
CA GLN A 42 19.58 12.34 8.99
C GLN A 42 18.30 12.51 9.83
N THR A 43 17.99 13.72 10.27
CA THR A 43 16.87 13.97 11.19
C THR A 43 15.53 13.65 10.51
N GLY A 44 14.67 12.90 11.20
CA GLY A 44 13.36 12.51 10.69
C GLY A 44 13.36 11.33 9.72
N LYS A 45 14.53 10.77 9.38
CA LYS A 45 14.58 9.56 8.55
C LYS A 45 14.00 8.37 9.27
N SER A 46 13.30 7.57 8.48
CA SER A 46 12.65 6.35 8.90
C SER A 46 13.67 5.22 9.02
N ILE A 47 13.71 4.58 10.20
CA ILE A 47 14.57 3.44 10.47
C ILE A 47 13.68 2.26 10.82
N ARG A 48 13.97 1.14 10.18
CA ARG A 48 13.31 -0.13 10.41
C ARG A 48 14.09 -0.95 11.43
N ILE A 49 13.43 -1.34 12.52
CA ILE A 49 13.95 -2.32 13.48
C ILE A 49 12.94 -3.47 13.51
N ASN A 50 13.36 -4.62 12.97
CA ASN A 50 12.48 -5.73 12.60
C ASN A 50 11.38 -5.24 11.64
N ASP A 51 10.11 -5.47 11.93
CA ASP A 51 9.00 -5.05 11.06
C ASP A 51 8.37 -3.71 11.48
N VAL A 52 9.00 -2.97 12.40
CA VAL A 52 8.51 -1.65 12.84
C VAL A 52 9.45 -0.55 12.37
N VAL A 53 8.89 0.39 11.63
CA VAL A 53 9.55 1.59 11.14
C VAL A 53 9.15 2.78 12.00
N ARG A 54 10.12 3.60 12.39
CA ARG A 54 9.88 4.89 13.05
C ARG A 54 10.73 5.98 12.40
N ALA A 55 10.22 7.20 12.31
CA ALA A 55 11.02 8.40 12.05
C ALA A 55 11.96 8.65 13.24
N THR A 56 13.20 9.09 13.02
CA THR A 56 14.23 9.07 14.08
C THR A 56 15.08 10.33 14.22
N LEU A 57 15.62 10.53 15.42
CA LEU A 57 16.91 11.17 15.62
C LEU A 57 17.99 10.09 15.71
N ASN A 58 19.10 10.31 15.01
CA ASN A 58 20.24 9.43 15.12
C ASN A 58 20.86 9.48 16.52
N ALA A 59 21.17 8.35 17.13
CA ALA A 59 21.63 8.29 18.50
C ALA A 59 22.96 7.53 18.64
N SER A 60 23.78 7.46 17.58
CA SER A 60 25.10 6.84 17.65
C SER A 60 25.96 7.49 18.75
N PRO A 61 26.39 6.71 19.76
CA PRO A 61 27.13 7.24 20.88
C PRO A 61 28.55 7.69 20.48
N PRO A 62 29.08 8.75 21.11
CA PRO A 62 28.36 9.65 21.99
C PRO A 62 27.45 10.54 21.15
N SER A 63 26.18 10.64 21.54
CA SER A 63 25.27 11.63 20.96
C SER A 63 24.75 12.56 22.03
N ARG A 64 24.47 13.80 21.64
CA ARG A 64 23.88 14.80 22.52
C ARG A 64 23.09 15.82 21.72
N TYR A 65 21.80 15.95 22.02
CA TYR A 65 20.91 16.95 21.46
C TYR A 65 20.39 17.86 22.55
N ARG A 66 20.30 19.17 22.30
CA ARG A 66 19.61 20.14 23.17
C ARG A 66 18.47 20.81 22.41
N PHE A 67 17.28 20.79 22.98
CA PHE A 67 16.09 21.48 22.46
C PHE A 67 15.61 22.52 23.46
N ALA A 68 15.56 23.79 23.06
CA ALA A 68 14.94 24.85 23.84
C ALA A 68 13.42 24.78 23.68
N VAL A 69 12.73 24.48 24.77
CA VAL A 69 11.29 24.18 24.78
C VAL A 69 10.60 24.86 25.95
N ASP A 70 9.33 25.17 25.75
CA ASP A 70 8.42 25.41 26.86
C ASP A 70 7.78 24.07 27.23
N ILE A 71 7.76 23.72 28.52
CA ILE A 71 7.13 22.50 29.03
C ILE A 71 5.80 22.88 29.69
N PRO A 72 4.65 22.60 29.05
CA PRO A 72 3.35 22.86 29.64
C PRO A 72 3.09 22.00 30.89
N ARG A 73 2.16 22.44 31.74
CA ARG A 73 1.66 21.57 32.83
C ARG A 73 0.92 20.37 32.23
N GLY A 74 1.14 19.18 32.78
CA GLY A 74 0.53 17.95 32.29
C GLY A 74 1.17 17.43 30.99
N ALA A 75 2.32 17.99 30.58
CA ALA A 75 3.05 17.52 29.43
C ALA A 75 3.74 16.20 29.72
N ARG A 76 3.83 15.35 28.69
CA ARG A 76 4.60 14.11 28.72
C ARG A 76 5.61 14.11 27.60
N LEU A 77 6.70 13.36 27.76
CA LEU A 77 7.68 13.11 26.71
C LEU A 77 7.52 11.68 26.23
N SER A 78 7.06 11.53 24.99
CA SER A 78 6.87 10.25 24.32
C SER A 78 7.95 10.04 23.27
N PHE A 79 8.61 8.89 23.30
CA PHE A 79 9.65 8.50 22.34
C PHE A 79 9.87 6.99 22.39
N ALA A 80 10.67 6.46 21.47
CA ALA A 80 11.19 5.09 21.57
C ALA A 80 12.72 5.07 21.52
N CYS A 81 13.34 4.06 22.12
CA CYS A 81 14.76 3.77 21.94
C CYS A 81 14.92 2.53 21.06
N GLY A 82 15.88 2.54 20.15
CA GLY A 82 16.10 1.43 19.23
C GLY A 82 17.58 1.17 18.95
N ILE A 83 17.95 -0.10 18.89
CA ILE A 83 19.24 -0.59 18.39
C ILE A 83 18.95 -1.53 17.22
N PRO A 84 19.54 -1.31 16.03
CA PRO A 84 19.17 -2.06 14.84
C PRO A 84 19.73 -3.49 14.86
N PRO A 85 19.12 -4.43 14.10
CA PRO A 85 19.48 -5.85 14.14
C PRO A 85 20.96 -6.17 13.95
N GLU A 86 21.64 -5.43 13.06
CA GLU A 86 23.07 -5.53 12.79
C GLU A 86 23.98 -5.19 13.99
N ARG A 87 23.40 -4.71 15.10
CA ARG A 87 24.10 -4.36 16.33
C ARG A 87 23.66 -5.20 17.53
N HIS A 88 22.81 -6.21 17.34
CA HIS A 88 22.32 -7.04 18.45
C HIS A 88 23.39 -7.95 19.07
N ASP A 89 24.55 -8.08 18.43
CA ASP A 89 25.74 -8.79 18.91
C ASP A 89 26.78 -7.87 19.59
N LYS A 90 26.49 -6.57 19.71
CA LYS A 90 27.39 -5.55 20.30
C LYS A 90 26.99 -5.17 21.73
N PRO A 91 27.90 -4.55 22.52
CA PRO A 91 27.56 -3.99 23.82
C PRO A 91 26.41 -2.99 23.75
N GLY A 92 25.65 -2.88 24.84
CA GLY A 92 24.47 -2.01 24.90
C GLY A 92 24.77 -0.51 24.81
N VAL A 93 23.71 0.27 24.60
CA VAL A 93 23.75 1.75 24.56
C VAL A 93 22.92 2.31 25.71
N GLU A 94 23.51 3.22 26.48
CA GLU A 94 22.81 3.97 27.52
C GLU A 94 22.13 5.20 26.90
N PHE A 95 20.84 5.35 27.16
CA PHE A 95 19.99 6.46 26.74
C PHE A 95 19.64 7.30 27.96
N VAL A 96 19.86 8.61 27.90
CA VAL A 96 19.69 9.53 29.03
C VAL A 96 18.86 10.74 28.60
N ILE A 97 17.85 11.09 29.40
CA ILE A 97 17.07 12.32 29.26
C ILE A 97 17.37 13.24 30.43
N LYS A 98 17.69 14.50 30.12
CA LYS A 98 17.89 15.57 31.11
C LYS A 98 17.02 16.77 30.80
N VAL A 99 16.74 17.56 31.83
CA VAL A 99 16.14 18.88 31.70
C VAL A 99 17.09 19.93 32.25
N VAL A 100 17.27 21.02 31.52
CA VAL A 100 18.02 22.19 31.98
C VAL A 100 17.06 23.22 32.58
N MET A 101 17.28 23.56 33.85
CA MET A 101 16.51 24.55 34.59
C MET A 101 17.44 25.55 35.27
N GLY A 102 17.35 26.83 34.89
CA GLY A 102 18.22 27.87 35.46
C GLY A 102 19.71 27.59 35.25
N GLY A 103 20.08 26.99 34.11
CA GLY A 103 21.45 26.61 33.77
C GLY A 103 21.97 25.33 34.44
N LYS A 104 21.17 24.65 35.27
CA LYS A 104 21.52 23.36 35.88
C LYS A 104 20.89 22.21 35.10
N GLU A 105 21.69 21.20 34.76
CA GLU A 105 21.19 19.97 34.15
C GLU A 105 20.76 18.98 35.23
N GLU A 106 19.54 18.47 35.12
CA GLU A 106 18.99 17.42 35.97
C GLU A 106 18.64 16.20 35.10
N THR A 107 19.23 15.04 35.40
CA THR A 107 18.84 13.78 34.75
C THR A 107 17.49 13.34 35.31
N ILE A 108 16.50 13.24 34.43
CA ILE A 108 15.14 12.81 34.81
C ILE A 108 14.87 11.35 34.43
N TRP A 109 15.68 10.77 33.53
CA TRP A 109 15.56 9.37 33.12
C TRP A 109 16.86 8.82 32.52
N THR A 110 17.13 7.54 32.76
CA THR A 110 18.19 6.77 32.09
C THR A 110 17.72 5.34 31.85
N SER A 111 18.18 4.72 30.74
CA SER A 111 17.97 3.30 30.45
C SER A 111 19.11 2.73 29.62
N LEU A 112 19.55 1.53 29.97
CA LEU A 112 20.51 0.74 29.19
C LEU A 112 19.77 -0.24 28.28
N LEU A 113 19.87 -0.07 26.97
CA LEU A 113 19.43 -1.05 26.00
C LEU A 113 20.61 -1.98 25.66
N ASP A 114 20.56 -3.17 26.25
CA ASP A 114 21.50 -4.28 26.00
C ASP A 114 20.84 -5.41 25.18
N PRO A 115 20.89 -5.38 23.84
CA PRO A 115 20.28 -6.40 22.97
C PRO A 115 21.07 -7.73 22.95
N LEU A 116 22.34 -7.69 23.35
CA LEU A 116 23.20 -8.86 23.46
C LEU A 116 22.68 -9.79 24.56
N SER A 117 22.48 -9.25 25.77
CA SER A 117 22.02 -10.05 26.92
C SER A 117 20.50 -10.12 27.05
N ARG A 118 19.75 -9.18 26.46
CA ARG A 118 18.28 -9.09 26.64
C ARG A 118 17.57 -9.06 25.29
N PRO A 119 17.02 -10.20 24.82
CA PRO A 119 16.25 -10.25 23.58
C PRO A 119 15.07 -9.27 23.51
N ALA A 120 14.49 -8.88 24.65
CA ALA A 120 13.41 -7.89 24.71
C ALA A 120 13.84 -6.49 24.22
N HIS A 121 15.15 -6.19 24.19
CA HIS A 121 15.71 -4.94 23.66
C HIS A 121 15.99 -4.99 22.16
N ARG A 122 15.69 -6.11 21.48
CA ARG A 122 15.89 -6.29 20.03
C ARG A 122 14.73 -5.72 19.20
N LYS A 123 14.04 -4.71 19.72
CA LYS A 123 12.90 -4.02 19.11
C LYS A 123 12.88 -2.57 19.58
N TRP A 124 12.03 -1.73 18.99
CA TRP A 124 11.73 -0.42 19.56
C TRP A 124 11.19 -0.58 21.00
N VAL A 125 11.81 0.14 21.94
CA VAL A 125 11.39 0.19 23.34
C VAL A 125 10.72 1.55 23.58
N PRO A 126 9.38 1.63 23.61
CA PRO A 126 8.68 2.88 23.85
C PRO A 126 8.87 3.36 25.29
N VAL A 127 8.91 4.68 25.46
CA VAL A 127 9.11 5.36 26.75
C VAL A 127 8.18 6.57 26.79
N ASP A 128 7.51 6.75 27.93
CA ASP A 128 6.59 7.85 28.17
C ASP A 128 6.84 8.44 29.57
N LEU A 129 7.38 9.66 29.61
CA LEU A 129 7.83 10.33 30.83
C LEU A 129 6.88 11.47 31.21
N ASP A 130 6.51 11.58 32.48
CA ASP A 130 5.80 12.75 32.97
C ASP A 130 6.78 13.94 33.12
N LEU A 131 6.58 14.99 32.32
CA LEU A 131 7.36 16.23 32.39
C LEU A 131 6.71 17.28 33.29
N SER A 132 5.56 16.97 33.91
CA SER A 132 4.85 17.91 34.79
C SER A 132 5.72 18.49 35.91
N PRO A 133 6.63 17.73 36.57
CA PRO A 133 7.51 18.30 37.60
C PRO A 133 8.49 19.35 37.07
N GLN A 134 8.80 19.32 35.77
CA GLN A 134 9.73 20.24 35.10
C GLN A 134 9.02 21.36 34.31
N ALA A 135 7.69 21.47 34.44
CA ALA A 135 6.90 22.47 33.73
C ALA A 135 7.45 23.90 33.92
N GLY A 136 7.39 24.69 32.85
CA GLY A 136 7.88 26.07 32.83
C GLY A 136 8.34 26.51 31.44
N ARG A 137 8.65 27.81 31.33
CA ARG A 137 9.18 28.40 30.10
C ARG A 137 10.69 28.33 30.05
N GLY A 138 11.24 28.37 28.83
CA GLY A 138 12.69 28.46 28.62
C GLY A 138 13.46 27.28 29.22
N ARG A 139 12.88 26.08 29.17
CA ARG A 139 13.55 24.84 29.54
C ARG A 139 14.41 24.37 28.38
N GLU A 140 15.38 23.51 28.67
CA GLU A 140 16.01 22.72 27.61
C GLU A 140 15.83 21.23 27.89
N LEU A 141 15.41 20.46 26.89
CA LEU A 141 15.45 19.01 26.91
C LEU A 141 16.76 18.54 26.29
N VAL A 142 17.45 17.64 26.99
CA VAL A 142 18.70 17.05 26.52
C VAL A 142 18.51 15.55 26.32
N PHE A 143 18.80 15.08 25.11
CA PHE A 143 18.87 13.67 24.77
C PHE A 143 20.34 13.30 24.63
N GLU A 144 20.82 12.36 25.42
CA GLU A 144 22.22 11.93 25.42
C GLU A 144 22.31 10.41 25.29
N THR A 145 23.20 9.92 24.42
CA THR A 145 23.53 8.50 24.38
C THR A 145 25.00 8.26 24.62
N ARG A 146 25.29 7.16 25.31
CA ARG A 146 26.64 6.72 25.67
C ARG A 146 26.81 5.26 25.30
N GLY A 147 27.95 4.94 24.72
CA GLY A 147 28.30 3.60 24.25
C GLY A 147 29.52 3.09 25.00
N PHE A 148 29.60 1.78 25.16
CA PHE A 148 30.80 1.11 25.69
C PHE A 148 31.86 0.87 24.61
N GLU A 149 31.43 0.76 23.35
CA GLU A 149 32.30 0.77 22.17
C GLU A 149 32.16 2.11 21.45
N MET A 150 33.31 2.61 20.98
CA MET A 150 33.41 3.85 20.21
C MET A 150 33.89 3.45 18.82
N ASP A 151 32.96 3.28 17.89
CA ASP A 151 33.26 3.11 16.47
C ASP A 151 32.58 4.20 15.62
N ASP A 152 33.10 4.43 14.41
CA ASP A 152 32.67 5.54 13.55
C ASP A 152 31.32 5.28 12.83
N ASP A 153 30.65 4.16 13.13
CA ASP A 153 29.36 3.86 12.53
C ASP A 153 28.29 4.77 13.12
N ALA A 154 27.68 5.50 12.21
CA ALA A 154 26.66 6.45 12.52
C ALA A 154 25.26 5.80 12.62
N ARG A 155 25.13 4.47 12.68
CA ARG A 155 23.84 3.75 12.81
C ARG A 155 23.83 2.76 13.98
N GLN A 156 24.35 3.16 15.14
CA GLN A 156 24.41 2.28 16.31
C GLN A 156 23.11 2.26 17.12
N ALA A 157 22.42 3.39 17.20
CA ALA A 157 21.24 3.56 18.03
C ALA A 157 20.39 4.72 17.53
N PHE A 158 19.11 4.75 17.93
CA PHE A 158 18.14 5.74 17.47
C PHE A 158 17.16 6.13 18.57
N TRP A 159 16.80 7.42 18.59
CA TRP A 159 15.59 7.91 19.28
C TRP A 159 14.45 7.93 18.25
N GLY A 160 13.43 7.10 18.45
CA GLY A 160 12.21 7.10 17.65
C GLY A 160 11.31 8.25 18.04
N ASP A 161 10.93 9.05 17.04
CA ASP A 161 9.81 9.99 17.04
C ASP A 161 9.59 10.76 18.37
N PRO A 162 10.62 11.41 18.94
CA PRO A 162 10.50 12.08 20.22
C PRO A 162 9.57 13.29 20.15
N GLY A 163 8.59 13.36 21.04
CA GLY A 163 7.59 14.43 21.07
C GLY A 163 7.12 14.78 22.48
N ILE A 164 6.91 16.07 22.72
CA ILE A 164 6.21 16.56 23.90
C ILE A 164 4.72 16.49 23.61
N THR A 165 4.01 15.60 24.30
CA THR A 165 2.57 15.45 24.21
C THR A 165 1.88 16.25 25.32
N VAL A 166 0.73 16.81 24.99
CA VAL A 166 -0.18 17.45 25.95
C VAL A 166 -1.59 17.09 25.54
N ARG A 167 -2.53 17.08 26.49
CA ARG A 167 -3.94 16.88 26.12
C ARG A 167 -4.42 18.06 25.29
N ASP A 168 -4.79 17.81 24.04
CA ASP A 168 -5.55 18.74 23.21
C ASP A 168 -6.86 18.09 22.79
N ASP A 169 -7.96 18.61 23.34
CA ASP A 169 -9.31 18.11 23.08
C ASP A 169 -9.89 18.61 21.73
N ALA A 170 -9.18 19.50 21.02
CA ALA A 170 -9.58 20.01 19.70
C ALA A 170 -8.74 19.47 18.53
N ALA A 171 -7.68 18.70 18.78
CA ALA A 171 -6.84 18.17 17.70
C ALA A 171 -7.64 17.21 16.79
N PRO A 172 -7.67 17.46 15.46
CA PRO A 172 -8.39 16.60 14.52
C PRO A 172 -7.72 15.24 14.36
N ILE A 173 -8.52 14.20 14.15
CA ILE A 173 -8.08 12.81 14.04
C ILE A 173 -8.80 12.18 12.86
N ALA A 174 -8.05 11.54 11.96
CA ALA A 174 -8.61 10.67 10.93
C ALA A 174 -8.08 9.25 11.11
N ILE A 175 -8.99 8.28 11.09
CA ILE A 175 -8.69 6.86 11.20
C ILE A 175 -9.27 6.17 9.97
N VAL A 176 -8.44 5.43 9.24
CA VAL A 176 -8.87 4.48 8.22
C VAL A 176 -8.64 3.08 8.79
N TYR A 177 -9.73 2.37 9.07
CA TYR A 177 -9.76 0.99 9.53
C TYR A 177 -10.15 0.10 8.36
N LEU A 178 -9.18 -0.63 7.82
CA LEU A 178 -9.32 -1.50 6.67
C LEU A 178 -9.31 -2.96 7.10
N VAL A 179 -10.27 -3.73 6.59
CA VAL A 179 -10.40 -5.16 6.82
C VAL A 179 -10.13 -5.91 5.52
N ASP A 180 -9.10 -6.75 5.51
CA ASP A 180 -8.65 -7.47 4.31
C ASP A 180 -9.68 -8.51 3.86
N THR A 181 -10.04 -8.52 2.57
CA THR A 181 -10.95 -9.50 1.93
C THR A 181 -12.40 -9.50 2.41
N LEU A 182 -12.86 -8.51 3.18
CA LEU A 182 -14.22 -8.49 3.73
C LEU A 182 -15.28 -8.18 2.65
N ARG A 183 -16.13 -9.15 2.35
CA ARG A 183 -17.28 -9.02 1.47
C ARG A 183 -18.40 -8.19 2.10
N ALA A 184 -18.95 -7.23 1.36
CA ALA A 184 -20.07 -6.42 1.84
C ALA A 184 -21.29 -7.28 2.19
N ASP A 185 -21.62 -8.25 1.32
CA ASP A 185 -22.79 -9.12 1.48
C ASP A 185 -22.65 -10.19 2.57
N HIS A 186 -21.51 -10.25 3.28
CA HIS A 186 -21.30 -11.03 4.49
C HIS A 186 -21.34 -10.19 5.78
N THR A 187 -21.83 -8.94 5.71
CA THR A 187 -21.94 -8.05 6.86
C THR A 187 -23.39 -7.67 7.15
N THR A 188 -23.74 -7.58 8.44
CA THR A 188 -25.10 -7.25 8.89
C THR A 188 -25.60 -5.89 8.36
N PRO A 189 -24.80 -4.80 8.29
CA PRO A 189 -25.24 -3.51 7.72
C PRO A 189 -25.66 -3.56 6.24
N TYR A 190 -25.27 -4.60 5.52
CA TYR A 190 -25.59 -4.82 4.11
C TYR A 190 -26.59 -5.96 3.90
N GLY A 191 -27.21 -6.44 4.98
CA GLY A 191 -28.34 -7.37 4.93
C GLY A 191 -27.96 -8.84 4.96
N TYR A 192 -26.74 -9.18 5.41
CA TYR A 192 -26.37 -10.58 5.59
C TYR A 192 -27.25 -11.26 6.67
N ALA A 193 -27.60 -12.53 6.43
CA ALA A 193 -28.56 -13.24 7.27
C ALA A 193 -27.96 -13.72 8.59
N ARG A 194 -26.65 -14.00 8.63
CA ARG A 194 -25.93 -14.38 9.85
C ARG A 194 -25.47 -13.11 10.57
N ASP A 195 -25.50 -13.12 11.91
CA ASP A 195 -25.08 -11.98 12.73
C ASP A 195 -23.55 -11.94 12.89
N THR A 196 -22.85 -11.80 11.77
CA THR A 196 -21.39 -11.77 11.69
C THR A 196 -20.81 -10.45 12.19
N THR A 197 -21.50 -9.32 12.03
CA THR A 197 -20.96 -8.01 12.38
C THR A 197 -21.89 -7.13 13.26
N PRO A 198 -22.24 -7.56 14.48
CA PRO A 198 -23.08 -6.78 15.39
C PRO A 198 -22.45 -5.44 15.84
N GLU A 199 -21.13 -5.36 16.01
CA GLU A 199 -20.44 -4.13 16.40
C GLU A 199 -20.41 -3.13 15.24
N LEU A 200 -20.19 -3.60 14.00
CA LEU A 200 -20.30 -2.78 12.80
C LEU A 200 -21.74 -2.27 12.59
N MET A 201 -22.75 -3.09 12.89
CA MET A 201 -24.16 -2.65 12.89
C MET A 201 -24.42 -1.57 13.94
N ALA A 202 -23.80 -1.64 15.11
CA ALA A 202 -23.86 -0.57 16.10
C ALA A 202 -23.16 0.70 15.60
N PHE A 203 -21.98 0.56 14.98
CA PHE A 203 -21.24 1.67 14.37
C PHE A 203 -22.01 2.34 13.23
N ALA A 204 -22.76 1.57 12.44
CA ALA A 204 -23.59 2.09 11.35
C ALA A 204 -24.65 3.12 11.79
N LYS A 205 -25.05 3.13 13.08
CA LYS A 205 -25.96 4.15 13.63
C LYS A 205 -25.27 5.50 13.83
N ASP A 206 -23.96 5.48 14.06
CA ASP A 206 -23.11 6.67 14.27
C ASP A 206 -22.46 7.14 12.95
N ALA A 207 -22.55 6.33 11.89
CA ALA A 207 -21.86 6.51 10.61
C ALA A 207 -22.82 6.67 9.43
N VAL A 208 -22.31 7.20 8.32
CA VAL A 208 -22.96 7.09 7.02
C VAL A 208 -22.58 5.76 6.39
N VAL A 209 -23.56 5.02 5.87
CA VAL A 209 -23.36 3.75 5.15
C VAL A 209 -23.46 3.98 3.65
N PHE A 210 -22.44 3.59 2.89
CA PHE A 210 -22.46 3.68 1.43
C PHE A 210 -22.87 2.33 0.83
N ASP A 211 -24.00 2.27 0.14
CA ASP A 211 -24.58 1.01 -0.37
C ASP A 211 -23.75 0.40 -1.52
N GLN A 212 -22.95 1.23 -2.18
CA GLN A 212 -22.26 0.96 -3.45
C GLN A 212 -20.83 1.52 -3.42
N ALA A 213 -19.96 0.96 -2.58
CA ALA A 213 -18.54 1.29 -2.56
C ALA A 213 -17.74 0.26 -3.37
N ILE A 214 -16.97 0.73 -4.36
CA ILE A 214 -16.27 -0.13 -5.33
C ILE A 214 -14.76 0.02 -5.20
N SER A 215 -14.07 -1.11 -5.02
CA SER A 215 -12.63 -1.18 -5.01
C SER A 215 -12.03 -1.06 -6.41
N ALA A 216 -10.88 -0.39 -6.46
CA ALA A 216 -10.09 -0.23 -7.68
C ALA A 216 -9.43 -1.54 -8.13
N ALA A 217 -9.33 -2.55 -7.27
CA ALA A 217 -8.76 -3.85 -7.59
C ALA A 217 -9.35 -4.96 -6.73
N SER A 218 -9.16 -6.20 -7.15
CA SER A 218 -9.68 -7.39 -6.49
C SER A 218 -8.66 -8.12 -5.60
N TRP A 219 -7.56 -7.44 -5.23
CA TRP A 219 -6.57 -7.98 -4.30
C TRP A 219 -5.79 -6.86 -3.59
N THR A 220 -5.20 -7.17 -2.43
CA THR A 220 -4.73 -6.19 -1.45
C THR A 220 -3.80 -5.11 -2.00
N LYS A 221 -2.70 -5.48 -2.65
CA LYS A 221 -1.64 -4.50 -2.98
C LYS A 221 -2.14 -3.34 -3.85
N PRO A 222 -2.75 -3.56 -5.04
CA PRO A 222 -3.24 -2.45 -5.83
C PRO A 222 -4.45 -1.75 -5.20
N ALA A 223 -5.29 -2.46 -4.43
CA ALA A 223 -6.40 -1.81 -3.73
C ALA A 223 -5.88 -0.80 -2.68
N VAL A 224 -4.89 -1.19 -1.88
CA VAL A 224 -4.25 -0.31 -0.88
C VAL A 224 -3.43 0.78 -1.55
N ALA A 225 -2.72 0.51 -2.65
CA ALA A 225 -2.02 1.54 -3.40
C ALA A 225 -2.98 2.58 -3.98
N SER A 226 -4.14 2.15 -4.48
CA SER A 226 -5.21 3.04 -4.94
C SER A 226 -5.82 3.86 -3.80
N LEU A 227 -6.01 3.27 -2.61
CA LEU A 227 -6.40 3.99 -1.40
C LEU A 227 -5.39 5.07 -1.01
N MET A 228 -4.10 4.72 -0.98
CA MET A 228 -3.03 5.61 -0.54
C MET A 228 -2.68 6.71 -1.54
N THR A 229 -2.97 6.52 -2.83
CA THR A 229 -2.61 7.50 -3.89
C THR A 229 -3.81 8.14 -4.58
N SER A 230 -5.02 7.58 -4.41
CA SER A 230 -6.22 7.96 -5.19
C SER A 230 -6.00 7.87 -6.71
N LEU A 231 -5.21 6.88 -7.13
CA LEU A 231 -4.94 6.54 -8.53
C LEU A 231 -5.40 5.12 -8.83
N LEU A 232 -5.69 4.82 -10.09
CA LEU A 232 -6.01 3.46 -10.53
C LEU A 232 -4.76 2.56 -10.60
N PRO A 233 -4.92 1.22 -10.61
CA PRO A 233 -3.82 0.27 -10.66
C PRO A 233 -2.80 0.52 -11.76
N GLY A 234 -3.22 0.70 -13.00
CA GLY A 234 -2.33 1.00 -14.13
C GLY A 234 -1.57 2.33 -14.02
N ARG A 235 -2.05 3.27 -13.19
CA ARG A 235 -1.38 4.55 -12.93
C ARG A 235 -0.31 4.42 -11.85
N HIS A 236 -0.63 3.77 -10.73
CA HIS A 236 0.33 3.63 -9.62
C HIS A 236 1.29 2.44 -9.78
N ARG A 237 0.97 1.50 -10.68
CA ARG A 237 1.82 0.37 -11.12
C ARG A 237 2.20 -0.66 -10.07
N ALA A 238 1.86 -0.46 -8.79
CA ALA A 238 1.89 -1.49 -7.75
C ALA A 238 0.82 -2.60 -7.96
N VAL A 239 0.94 -3.38 -9.05
CA VAL A 239 -0.12 -4.32 -9.50
C VAL A 239 0.27 -5.79 -9.40
N GLN A 240 1.56 -6.10 -9.25
CA GLN A 240 2.09 -7.45 -9.05
C GLN A 240 2.62 -7.66 -7.62
N LEU A 241 2.78 -8.93 -7.21
CA LEU A 241 3.23 -9.32 -5.86
C LEU A 241 4.57 -8.69 -5.45
N ARG A 242 5.43 -8.35 -6.42
CA ARG A 242 6.78 -7.84 -6.19
C ARG A 242 6.96 -6.37 -6.51
N ASP A 243 5.89 -5.71 -6.94
CA ASP A 243 5.95 -4.29 -7.19
C ASP A 243 6.03 -3.53 -5.88
N SER A 244 6.90 -2.54 -5.84
CA SER A 244 6.89 -1.53 -4.80
C SER A 244 5.91 -0.44 -5.20
N LEU A 245 5.34 0.25 -4.22
CA LEU A 245 4.73 1.54 -4.49
C LEU A 245 5.82 2.51 -4.98
N ASP A 246 5.58 3.16 -6.12
CA ASP A 246 6.55 4.07 -6.72
C ASP A 246 6.85 5.23 -5.75
N PRO A 247 8.12 5.42 -5.34
CA PRO A 247 8.48 6.48 -4.41
C PRO A 247 8.38 7.90 -5.00
N GLY A 248 8.11 8.02 -6.30
CA GLY A 248 7.77 9.28 -6.96
C GLY A 248 6.29 9.68 -6.80
N LEU A 249 5.43 8.78 -6.33
CA LEU A 249 4.01 9.05 -6.07
C LEU A 249 3.84 9.53 -4.63
N VAL A 250 3.14 10.66 -4.47
CA VAL A 250 2.84 11.21 -3.14
C VAL A 250 1.62 10.50 -2.56
N THR A 251 1.79 9.89 -1.40
CA THR A 251 0.74 9.16 -0.67
C THR A 251 -0.07 10.07 0.26
N LEU A 252 -1.26 9.60 0.69
CA LEU A 252 -2.09 10.23 1.71
C LEU A 252 -1.28 10.55 2.98
N ALA A 253 -0.47 9.59 3.45
CA ALA A 253 0.36 9.76 4.63
C ALA A 253 1.37 10.91 4.43
N GLU A 254 2.07 10.97 3.30
CA GLU A 254 2.99 12.07 3.00
C GLU A 254 2.28 13.42 2.91
N MET A 255 1.09 13.46 2.28
CA MET A 255 0.31 14.71 2.14
C MET A 255 -0.07 15.30 3.49
N VAL A 256 -0.48 14.48 4.46
CA VAL A 256 -0.85 14.95 5.80
C VAL A 256 0.39 15.19 6.67
N GLN A 257 1.41 14.33 6.58
CA GLN A 257 2.67 14.46 7.31
C GLN A 257 3.38 15.78 6.98
N ALA A 258 3.40 16.16 5.70
CA ALA A 258 3.97 17.43 5.22
C ALA A 258 3.29 18.67 5.82
N ARG A 259 2.09 18.51 6.43
CA ARG A 259 1.34 19.57 7.11
C ARG A 259 1.46 19.51 8.63
N GLY A 260 2.36 18.68 9.16
CA GLY A 260 2.66 18.58 10.58
C GLY A 260 1.70 17.66 11.36
N PHE A 261 0.93 16.82 10.67
CA PHE A 261 0.15 15.77 11.29
C PHE A 261 1.07 14.59 11.63
N ALA A 262 0.86 13.98 12.79
CA ALA A 262 1.50 12.71 13.10
C ALA A 262 0.85 11.59 12.27
N THR A 263 1.66 10.71 11.70
CA THR A 263 1.19 9.62 10.82
C THR A 263 1.57 8.25 11.36
N GLY A 264 0.57 7.40 11.56
CA GLY A 264 0.74 6.07 12.16
C GLY A 264 0.08 5.00 11.31
N ALA A 265 0.70 3.82 11.24
CA ALA A 265 0.13 2.64 10.62
C ALA A 265 0.36 1.38 11.48
N ALA A 266 -0.66 0.54 11.59
CA ALA A 266 -0.57 -0.81 12.13
C ALA A 266 -1.16 -1.79 11.11
N VAL A 267 -0.35 -2.71 10.60
CA VAL A 267 -0.65 -3.52 9.42
C VAL A 267 -0.25 -4.97 9.64
N SER A 268 -1.16 -5.92 9.41
CA SER A 268 -0.85 -7.36 9.46
C SER A 268 -0.70 -8.06 8.11
N ASN A 269 -0.91 -7.36 6.99
CA ASN A 269 -0.68 -7.92 5.66
C ASN A 269 0.77 -7.70 5.18
N SER A 270 1.51 -8.80 4.98
CA SER A 270 2.92 -8.76 4.58
C SER A 270 3.17 -8.23 3.18
N VAL A 271 2.17 -8.26 2.28
CA VAL A 271 2.31 -7.62 0.95
C VAL A 271 2.37 -6.10 1.03
N ILE A 272 1.98 -5.54 2.18
CA ILE A 272 2.05 -4.12 2.50
C ILE A 272 3.24 -3.84 3.42
N TYR A 273 3.40 -4.53 4.55
CA TYR A 273 4.39 -4.10 5.54
C TYR A 273 5.84 -4.54 5.26
N SER A 274 6.06 -5.56 4.42
CA SER A 274 7.39 -6.13 4.19
C SER A 274 8.39 -5.09 3.68
N ALA A 275 9.68 -5.34 3.89
CA ALA A 275 10.73 -4.45 3.40
C ALA A 275 10.71 -4.38 1.85
N GLY A 276 10.90 -3.17 1.32
CA GLY A 276 10.95 -2.92 -0.13
C GLY A 276 9.59 -2.78 -0.81
N THR A 277 8.47 -2.87 -0.10
CA THR A 277 7.14 -2.60 -0.67
C THR A 277 6.85 -1.10 -0.83
N ASN A 278 7.56 -0.26 -0.06
CA ASN A 278 7.40 1.21 0.02
C ASN A 278 6.00 1.68 0.45
N PHE A 279 5.24 0.89 1.22
CA PHE A 279 3.97 1.39 1.79
C PHE A 279 4.17 2.15 3.12
N ASP A 280 5.40 2.17 3.66
CA ASP A 280 5.80 2.96 4.82
C ASP A 280 6.06 4.44 4.52
N GLN A 281 5.95 4.86 3.26
CA GLN A 281 6.12 6.24 2.82
C GLN A 281 5.18 7.19 3.57
N GLY A 282 5.75 8.26 4.14
CA GLY A 282 5.00 9.30 4.86
C GLY A 282 4.52 8.95 6.26
N PHE A 283 4.79 7.73 6.76
CA PHE A 283 4.44 7.34 8.12
C PHE A 283 5.57 7.61 9.12
N ASP A 284 5.27 8.33 10.20
CA ASP A 284 6.17 8.53 11.34
C ASP A 284 6.36 7.24 12.14
N PHE A 285 5.32 6.41 12.16
CA PHE A 285 5.30 5.08 12.76
C PHE A 285 4.59 4.12 11.80
N PHE A 286 5.23 3.02 11.46
CA PHE A 286 4.64 1.99 10.62
C PHE A 286 5.00 0.62 11.18
N ALA A 287 4.03 -0.05 11.79
CA ALA A 287 4.20 -1.37 12.39
C ALA A 287 3.64 -2.46 11.49
N GLY A 288 4.54 -3.25 10.91
CA GLY A 288 4.23 -4.56 10.37
C GLY A 288 4.15 -5.60 11.48
N LEU A 289 3.00 -6.25 11.62
CA LEU A 289 2.79 -7.29 12.61
C LEU A 289 2.74 -8.65 11.92
N HIS A 290 3.54 -9.61 12.43
CA HIS A 290 3.59 -10.98 11.94
C HIS A 290 3.37 -11.99 13.08
N GLY A 291 2.88 -13.19 12.74
CA GLY A 291 2.64 -14.25 13.72
C GLY A 291 3.92 -14.82 14.33
N ALA A 292 3.77 -15.64 15.38
CA ALA A 292 4.91 -16.23 16.09
C ALA A 292 5.72 -17.23 15.24
N GLY A 293 7.06 -17.07 15.28
CA GLY A 293 8.03 -17.79 14.45
C GLY A 293 8.31 -17.02 13.16
N ASN A 294 9.58 -16.86 12.80
CA ASN A 294 10.16 -16.07 11.68
C ASN A 294 9.63 -16.43 10.26
N ARG A 295 8.33 -16.63 10.06
CA ARG A 295 7.69 -16.89 8.77
C ARG A 295 6.77 -15.71 8.43
N PRO A 296 7.06 -14.93 7.37
CA PRO A 296 6.25 -13.80 6.90
C PRO A 296 4.80 -14.12 6.49
N SER A 297 4.40 -15.40 6.57
CA SER A 297 3.13 -15.93 6.08
C SER A 297 2.17 -16.40 7.17
N LYS A 298 2.49 -16.22 8.46
CA LYS A 298 1.54 -16.48 9.55
C LYS A 298 0.66 -15.25 9.77
N VAL A 299 -0.64 -15.42 9.55
CA VAL A 299 -1.69 -14.43 9.80
C VAL A 299 -1.58 -13.93 11.25
N VAL A 300 -1.70 -12.62 11.41
CA VAL A 300 -1.89 -11.99 12.71
C VAL A 300 -3.35 -11.61 12.82
N GLU A 301 -3.99 -12.19 13.82
CA GLU A 301 -5.31 -11.81 14.31
C GLU A 301 -5.44 -10.29 14.52
N ALA A 302 -6.66 -9.77 14.41
CA ALA A 302 -6.93 -8.33 14.53
C ALA A 302 -6.47 -7.71 15.87
N GLY A 303 -6.47 -8.48 16.97
CA GLY A 303 -6.18 -7.98 18.32
C GLY A 303 -4.84 -7.23 18.45
N PRO A 304 -3.69 -7.85 18.13
CA PRO A 304 -2.39 -7.17 18.12
C PRO A 304 -2.33 -5.92 17.23
N VAL A 305 -3.04 -5.91 16.09
CA VAL A 305 -3.10 -4.74 15.18
C VAL A 305 -3.83 -3.59 15.85
N VAL A 306 -4.98 -3.88 16.46
CA VAL A 306 -5.77 -2.92 17.25
C VAL A 306 -4.96 -2.37 18.42
N ASP A 307 -4.22 -3.22 19.14
CA ASP A 307 -3.36 -2.79 20.25
C ASP A 307 -2.24 -1.85 19.80
N ALA A 308 -1.58 -2.15 18.68
CA ALA A 308 -0.53 -1.29 18.12
C ALA A 308 -1.09 0.08 17.70
N GLY A 309 -2.26 0.11 17.05
CA GLY A 309 -2.92 1.36 16.66
C GLY A 309 -3.34 2.20 17.86
N LEU A 310 -3.95 1.59 18.89
CA LEU A 310 -4.34 2.28 20.12
C LEU A 310 -3.13 2.79 20.92
N GLY A 311 -2.08 1.97 21.02
CA GLY A 311 -0.83 2.35 21.69
C GLY A 311 -0.18 3.56 21.03
N TRP A 312 -0.15 3.60 19.69
CA TRP A 312 0.38 4.76 18.98
C TRP A 312 -0.46 6.03 19.17
N LEU A 313 -1.80 5.93 19.24
CA LEU A 313 -2.65 7.08 19.58
C LEU A 313 -2.34 7.63 20.98
N ASP A 314 -2.01 6.76 21.93
CA ASP A 314 -1.59 7.16 23.27
C ASP A 314 -0.20 7.85 23.23
N GLU A 315 0.75 7.32 22.45
CA GLU A 315 2.08 7.92 22.22
C GLU A 315 2.01 9.30 21.54
N ARG A 316 0.98 9.54 20.71
CA ARG A 316 0.76 10.80 19.97
C ARG A 316 -0.40 11.62 20.51
N ARG A 317 -0.70 11.47 21.80
CA ARG A 317 -1.81 12.18 22.43
C ARG A 317 -1.73 13.70 22.21
N GLY A 318 -2.84 14.25 21.74
CA GLY A 318 -3.02 15.68 21.48
C GLY A 318 -2.41 16.19 20.18
N PHE A 319 -1.64 15.37 19.46
CA PHE A 319 -1.26 15.70 18.09
C PHE A 319 -2.47 15.55 17.16
N PRO A 320 -2.63 16.44 16.17
CA PRO A 320 -3.45 16.13 15.02
C PRO A 320 -2.83 14.92 14.30
N ASN A 321 -3.61 13.88 14.02
CA ASN A 321 -3.05 12.63 13.54
C ASN A 321 -3.91 11.88 12.53
N PHE A 322 -3.21 11.14 11.67
CA PHE A 322 -3.78 10.16 10.75
C PHE A 322 -3.29 8.77 11.15
N LEU A 323 -4.24 7.85 11.40
CA LEU A 323 -3.96 6.46 11.71
C LEU A 323 -4.55 5.54 10.62
N TYR A 324 -3.72 4.67 10.07
CA TYR A 324 -4.13 3.55 9.22
C TYR A 324 -4.06 2.24 10.01
N VAL A 325 -5.16 1.52 10.09
CA VAL A 325 -5.25 0.19 10.73
C VAL A 325 -5.67 -0.79 9.65
N HIS A 326 -4.90 -1.85 9.44
CA HIS A 326 -5.17 -2.87 8.41
C HIS A 326 -5.11 -4.25 9.04
N THR A 327 -6.28 -4.83 9.28
CA THR A 327 -6.46 -6.17 9.84
C THR A 327 -6.63 -7.20 8.75
N MET A 328 -6.23 -8.45 9.03
CA MET A 328 -6.26 -9.53 8.05
C MET A 328 -7.53 -10.36 8.13
N ASP A 329 -8.16 -10.52 9.28
CA ASP A 329 -9.39 -11.31 9.44
C ASP A 329 -10.51 -10.64 8.62
N PRO A 330 -11.07 -11.26 7.54
CA PRO A 330 -11.15 -12.71 7.32
C PRO A 330 -10.28 -13.36 6.22
N HIS A 331 -9.18 -12.77 5.76
CA HIS A 331 -8.26 -13.32 4.77
C HIS A 331 -7.80 -14.76 5.10
N VAL A 332 -7.67 -15.60 4.06
CA VAL A 332 -7.19 -17.00 4.17
C VAL A 332 -5.80 -17.14 4.86
N PRO A 333 -5.53 -18.17 5.68
CA PRO A 333 -6.41 -19.26 6.13
C PRO A 333 -7.56 -18.80 6.99
N TYR A 334 -8.76 -19.32 6.70
CA TYR A 334 -9.95 -19.12 7.54
C TYR A 334 -9.83 -20.02 8.77
N THR A 335 -9.19 -19.50 9.82
CA THR A 335 -8.85 -20.21 11.07
C THR A 335 -9.21 -19.35 12.28
N PRO A 336 -10.49 -18.99 12.44
CA PRO A 336 -10.91 -18.06 13.48
C PRO A 336 -10.64 -18.62 14.87
N PRO A 337 -10.32 -17.77 15.87
CA PRO A 337 -10.07 -18.24 17.22
C PRO A 337 -11.36 -18.71 17.91
N PRO A 338 -11.30 -19.60 18.90
CA PRO A 338 -12.46 -19.95 19.70
C PRO A 338 -13.08 -18.75 20.42
N PRO A 339 -14.42 -18.67 20.56
CA PRO A 339 -15.42 -19.64 20.12
C PRO A 339 -15.92 -19.43 18.67
N PHE A 340 -15.27 -18.57 17.88
CA PHE A 340 -15.74 -18.19 16.53
C PHE A 340 -15.57 -19.32 15.51
N ASP A 341 -14.57 -20.19 15.71
CA ASP A 341 -14.36 -21.46 15.00
C ASP A 341 -15.58 -22.38 14.94
N GLN A 342 -16.44 -22.34 15.96
CA GLN A 342 -17.63 -23.18 16.08
C GLN A 342 -18.94 -22.41 15.88
N LYS A 343 -18.90 -21.07 15.89
CA LYS A 343 -20.11 -20.23 15.95
C LYS A 343 -21.05 -20.44 14.76
N TYR A 344 -20.50 -20.65 13.57
CA TYR A 344 -21.26 -20.83 12.33
C TYR A 344 -21.01 -22.17 11.64
N GLU A 345 -20.20 -23.04 12.25
CA GLU A 345 -19.83 -24.33 11.70
C GLU A 345 -21.08 -25.21 11.54
N PRO A 346 -21.43 -25.65 10.32
CA PRO A 346 -22.63 -26.47 10.10
C PRO A 346 -22.56 -27.83 10.80
N HIS A 347 -21.36 -28.41 10.96
CA HIS A 347 -21.17 -29.74 11.57
C HIS A 347 -19.92 -29.77 12.48
N PRO A 348 -19.95 -29.15 13.68
CA PRO A 348 -18.76 -29.07 14.53
C PRO A 348 -18.35 -30.47 15.02
N THR A 349 -17.10 -30.85 14.75
CA THR A 349 -16.51 -32.06 15.34
C THR A 349 -15.19 -31.70 16.07
N PRO A 350 -14.86 -32.38 17.18
CA PRO A 350 -13.64 -32.10 17.95
C PRO A 350 -12.34 -32.25 17.14
N ASP A 351 -12.35 -33.06 16.08
CA ASP A 351 -11.17 -33.44 15.29
C ASP A 351 -11.02 -32.65 13.98
N HIS A 352 -11.91 -31.69 13.70
CA HIS A 352 -11.99 -31.01 12.40
C HIS A 352 -11.94 -29.47 12.47
N PRO A 353 -10.94 -28.85 13.15
CA PRO A 353 -10.75 -27.42 13.04
C PRO A 353 -10.47 -27.06 11.57
N GLY A 354 -11.09 -26.00 11.04
CA GLY A 354 -10.90 -25.55 9.66
C GLY A 354 -9.41 -25.48 9.32
N GLN A 355 -8.94 -26.34 8.41
CA GLN A 355 -7.54 -26.30 7.96
C GLN A 355 -7.42 -25.35 6.77
N ASP A 356 -6.26 -24.69 6.67
CA ASP A 356 -5.90 -23.79 5.58
C ASP A 356 -6.18 -24.44 4.20
N PRO A 357 -7.14 -23.92 3.40
CA PRO A 357 -7.48 -24.51 2.11
C PRO A 357 -6.32 -24.48 1.11
N ARG A 358 -5.25 -23.71 1.37
CA ARG A 358 -4.05 -23.66 0.51
C ARG A 358 -3.16 -24.89 0.65
N TYR A 359 -3.24 -25.63 1.76
CA TYR A 359 -2.36 -26.78 2.04
C TYR A 359 -3.11 -28.11 2.13
N ASP A 360 -4.44 -28.09 2.30
CA ASP A 360 -5.29 -29.29 2.23
C ASP A 360 -6.37 -29.13 1.15
N PHE A 361 -5.92 -28.90 -0.10
CA PHE A 361 -6.76 -28.90 -1.30
C PHE A 361 -7.27 -30.34 -1.56
N LYS A 362 -8.24 -30.79 -0.77
CA LYS A 362 -8.97 -32.04 -1.00
C LYS A 362 -10.28 -31.73 -1.69
N GLU A 363 -10.37 -32.13 -2.95
CA GLU A 363 -11.61 -32.09 -3.71
C GLU A 363 -12.58 -33.19 -3.24
N PRO A 364 -13.87 -32.88 -3.04
CA PRO A 364 -14.49 -31.55 -3.16
C PRO A 364 -14.30 -30.69 -1.91
N LEU A 365 -14.04 -29.39 -2.10
CA LEU A 365 -14.02 -28.40 -1.02
C LEU A 365 -15.42 -28.24 -0.41
N ASP A 366 -15.49 -28.24 0.92
CA ASP A 366 -16.74 -28.00 1.65
C ASP A 366 -17.01 -26.49 1.71
N ARG A 367 -17.72 -25.98 0.68
CA ARG A 367 -18.03 -24.56 0.52
C ARG A 367 -18.75 -23.96 1.71
N ASP A 368 -19.75 -24.66 2.24
CA ASP A 368 -20.54 -24.17 3.37
C ASP A 368 -19.67 -24.03 4.63
N ARG A 369 -18.74 -24.96 4.83
CA ARG A 369 -17.76 -24.91 5.91
C ARG A 369 -16.74 -23.79 5.74
N LEU A 370 -16.20 -23.58 4.53
CA LEU A 370 -15.28 -22.46 4.29
C LEU A 370 -15.95 -21.10 4.55
N ILE A 371 -17.19 -20.94 4.09
CA ILE A 371 -17.99 -19.74 4.37
C ILE A 371 -18.27 -19.62 5.88
N ALA A 372 -18.54 -20.72 6.59
CA ALA A 372 -18.72 -20.70 8.04
C ALA A 372 -17.46 -20.24 8.79
N GLN A 373 -16.28 -20.72 8.39
CA GLN A 373 -15.01 -20.30 9.00
C GLN A 373 -14.68 -18.84 8.64
N TYR A 374 -14.91 -18.42 7.40
CA TYR A 374 -14.81 -17.03 6.97
C TYR A 374 -15.74 -16.11 7.79
N ASP A 375 -17.00 -16.50 7.99
CA ASP A 375 -17.95 -15.76 8.83
C ASP A 375 -17.53 -15.74 10.31
N GLY A 376 -16.84 -16.78 10.77
CA GLY A 376 -16.21 -16.83 12.10
C GLY A 376 -15.11 -15.78 12.23
N GLU A 377 -14.24 -15.66 11.24
CA GLU A 377 -13.18 -14.64 11.20
C GLU A 377 -13.77 -13.23 11.16
N ILE A 378 -14.83 -13.02 10.36
CA ILE A 378 -15.57 -11.76 10.34
C ILE A 378 -16.08 -11.41 11.75
N ALA A 379 -16.66 -12.37 12.46
CA ALA A 379 -17.21 -12.13 13.79
C ALA A 379 -16.14 -11.85 14.85
N TYR A 380 -14.95 -12.44 14.73
CA TYR A 380 -13.81 -12.10 15.56
C TYR A 380 -13.27 -10.70 15.23
N GLY A 381 -13.04 -10.40 13.95
CA GLY A 381 -12.62 -9.08 13.50
C GLY A 381 -13.59 -7.96 13.91
N ASP A 382 -14.89 -8.22 13.83
CA ASP A 382 -15.94 -7.30 14.29
C ASP A 382 -15.88 -7.06 15.82
N GLN A 383 -15.62 -8.10 16.62
CA GLN A 383 -15.41 -7.94 18.07
C GLN A 383 -14.23 -7.01 18.38
N GLU A 384 -13.13 -7.17 17.65
CA GLU A 384 -11.93 -6.34 17.79
C GLU A 384 -12.13 -4.91 17.27
N PHE A 385 -12.89 -4.72 16.19
CA PHE A 385 -13.33 -3.39 15.75
C PHE A 385 -14.24 -2.72 16.81
N GLY A 386 -15.19 -3.44 17.38
CA GLY A 386 -16.02 -2.96 18.49
C GLY A 386 -15.18 -2.56 19.71
N ARG A 387 -14.14 -3.35 20.03
CA ARG A 387 -13.17 -3.00 21.08
C ARG A 387 -12.43 -1.71 20.74
N PHE A 388 -11.92 -1.58 19.52
CA PHE A 388 -11.26 -0.36 19.04
C PHE A 388 -12.16 0.87 19.22
N VAL A 389 -13.42 0.80 18.77
CA VAL A 389 -14.41 1.89 18.94
C VAL A 389 -14.67 2.23 20.41
N ARG A 390 -14.85 1.22 21.28
CA ARG A 390 -15.02 1.44 22.73
C ARG A 390 -13.80 2.12 23.36
N GLU A 391 -12.60 1.73 22.95
CA GLU A 391 -11.34 2.30 23.43
C GLU A 391 -11.13 3.74 22.96
N LEU A 392 -11.56 4.09 21.74
CA LEU A 392 -11.62 5.48 21.27
C LEU A 392 -12.61 6.31 22.10
N LYS A 393 -13.79 5.75 22.44
CA LYS A 393 -14.80 6.42 23.29
C LYS A 393 -14.25 6.67 24.69
N LYS A 394 -13.59 5.69 25.32
CA LYS A 394 -12.94 5.84 26.63
C LYS A 394 -11.85 6.91 26.65
N ARG A 395 -11.10 7.06 25.56
CA ARG A 395 -10.07 8.10 25.40
C ARG A 395 -10.64 9.48 25.07
N GLY A 396 -11.95 9.60 24.83
CA GLY A 396 -12.58 10.84 24.38
C GLY A 396 -12.18 11.25 22.96
N LEU A 397 -11.68 10.31 22.15
CA LEU A 397 -11.25 10.57 20.77
C LEU A 397 -12.38 10.35 19.77
N TYR A 398 -13.29 9.43 20.07
CA TYR A 398 -14.32 8.97 19.14
C TYR A 398 -15.15 10.12 18.57
N ASP A 399 -15.70 11.00 19.40
CA ASP A 399 -16.67 12.02 18.97
C ASP A 399 -16.10 12.98 17.91
N ARG A 400 -14.83 13.38 18.04
CA ARG A 400 -14.18 14.31 17.10
C ARG A 400 -13.48 13.64 15.91
N ALA A 401 -13.25 12.33 15.98
CA ALA A 401 -12.54 11.63 14.92
C ALA A 401 -13.42 11.46 13.68
N LEU A 402 -12.80 11.58 12.51
CA LEU A 402 -13.25 10.92 11.30
C LEU A 402 -12.83 9.45 11.39
N VAL A 403 -13.78 8.52 11.28
CA VAL A 403 -13.48 7.07 11.25
C VAL A 403 -14.07 6.50 9.97
N VAL A 404 -13.20 6.01 9.09
CA VAL A 404 -13.54 5.31 7.85
C VAL A 404 -13.33 3.82 8.11
N PHE A 405 -14.40 3.04 8.13
CA PHE A 405 -14.34 1.58 8.10
C PHE A 405 -14.56 1.11 6.66
N MET A 406 -13.69 0.25 6.15
CA MET A 406 -13.80 -0.28 4.80
C MET A 406 -13.13 -1.64 4.64
N ALA A 407 -13.39 -2.31 3.52
CA ALA A 407 -12.53 -3.39 3.03
C ALA A 407 -11.66 -2.89 1.86
N ASP A 408 -10.60 -3.61 1.54
CA ASP A 408 -9.83 -3.43 0.31
C ASP A 408 -10.47 -4.14 -0.88
N HIS A 409 -10.96 -5.37 -0.69
CA HIS A 409 -11.66 -6.21 -1.66
C HIS A 409 -12.44 -7.33 -0.94
N GLY A 410 -13.05 -8.25 -1.69
CA GLY A 410 -13.78 -9.42 -1.17
C GLY A 410 -13.17 -10.77 -1.59
N GLU A 411 -13.99 -11.83 -1.59
CA GLU A 411 -13.65 -13.23 -1.90
C GLU A 411 -14.70 -13.88 -2.81
N GLU A 412 -14.31 -14.78 -3.71
CA GLU A 412 -15.21 -15.30 -4.74
C GLU A 412 -16.12 -16.44 -4.26
N PHE A 413 -15.62 -17.36 -3.42
CA PHE A 413 -16.37 -18.53 -2.92
C PHE A 413 -17.18 -19.30 -3.99
N GLU A 414 -16.59 -19.51 -5.17
CA GLU A 414 -17.20 -20.17 -6.35
C GLU A 414 -18.42 -19.47 -6.95
N ASP A 415 -18.73 -18.24 -6.57
CA ASP A 415 -19.87 -17.50 -7.14
C ASP A 415 -19.77 -17.35 -8.67
N HIS A 416 -18.53 -17.34 -9.21
CA HIS A 416 -18.22 -17.45 -10.64
C HIS A 416 -17.21 -18.57 -10.97
N GLY A 417 -17.20 -19.63 -10.16
CA GLY A 417 -16.44 -20.86 -10.42
C GLY A 417 -14.97 -20.82 -10.02
N LYS A 418 -14.51 -19.79 -9.28
CA LYS A 418 -13.16 -19.75 -8.70
C LYS A 418 -13.22 -19.53 -7.19
N TRP A 419 -12.13 -19.92 -6.53
CA TRP A 419 -11.89 -19.67 -5.11
C TRP A 419 -10.96 -18.47 -4.89
N LEU A 420 -11.01 -17.92 -3.68
CA LEU A 420 -10.17 -16.80 -3.24
C LEU A 420 -10.44 -15.53 -4.05
N HIS A 421 -9.43 -14.68 -4.19
CA HIS A 421 -9.49 -13.36 -4.83
C HIS A 421 -8.34 -13.15 -5.84
N GLY A 422 -8.29 -11.96 -6.46
CA GLY A 422 -7.21 -11.60 -7.39
C GLY A 422 -7.30 -12.23 -8.78
N ARG A 423 -8.52 -12.56 -9.27
CA ARG A 423 -8.71 -13.30 -10.54
C ARG A 423 -9.73 -12.69 -11.51
N SER A 424 -10.57 -11.78 -11.02
CA SER A 424 -11.63 -11.14 -11.80
C SER A 424 -12.01 -9.82 -11.12
N VAL A 425 -13.03 -9.13 -11.63
CA VAL A 425 -13.55 -7.89 -11.05
C VAL A 425 -15.06 -7.99 -10.80
N PHE A 426 -15.58 -9.17 -10.49
CA PHE A 426 -16.99 -9.39 -10.08
C PHE A 426 -17.28 -8.75 -8.70
N ASP A 427 -18.53 -8.40 -8.43
CA ASP A 427 -18.94 -7.58 -7.29
C ASP A 427 -18.61 -8.26 -5.95
N GLU A 428 -18.62 -9.59 -5.86
CA GLU A 428 -18.14 -10.29 -4.67
C GLU A 428 -16.66 -10.04 -4.35
N LEU A 429 -15.87 -9.63 -5.35
CA LEU A 429 -14.47 -9.25 -5.17
C LEU A 429 -14.27 -7.75 -5.01
N ILE A 430 -15.10 -6.88 -5.62
CA ILE A 430 -14.83 -5.42 -5.64
C ILE A 430 -15.87 -4.57 -4.93
N ARG A 431 -17.06 -5.07 -4.62
CA ARG A 431 -18.09 -4.33 -3.87
C ARG A 431 -17.85 -4.53 -2.38
N ILE A 432 -17.26 -3.52 -1.75
CA ILE A 432 -16.78 -3.54 -0.38
C ILE A 432 -17.77 -2.85 0.58
N PRO A 433 -17.76 -3.20 1.88
CA PRO A 433 -18.39 -2.36 2.88
C PRO A 433 -17.61 -1.05 3.00
N LEU A 434 -18.32 0.07 3.16
CA LEU A 434 -17.77 1.39 3.45
C LEU A 434 -18.72 2.15 4.38
N LEU A 435 -18.25 2.43 5.58
CA LEU A 435 -18.96 3.21 6.59
C LEU A 435 -18.08 4.36 7.05
N VAL A 436 -18.60 5.58 7.02
CA VAL A 436 -17.84 6.79 7.41
C VAL A 436 -18.54 7.49 8.55
N LYS A 437 -17.93 7.48 9.74
CA LYS A 437 -18.35 8.28 10.87
C LYS A 437 -17.65 9.63 10.82
N PHE A 438 -18.41 10.69 10.55
CA PHE A 438 -17.91 12.06 10.61
C PHE A 438 -17.87 12.57 12.06
N PRO A 439 -17.05 13.61 12.35
CA PRO A 439 -17.05 14.26 13.66
C PRO A 439 -18.47 14.66 14.12
N GLY A 440 -18.75 14.50 15.41
CA GLY A 440 -20.06 14.75 16.00
C GLY A 440 -21.16 13.79 15.53
N GLN A 441 -20.81 12.65 14.91
CA GLN A 441 -21.76 11.70 14.30
C GLN A 441 -22.67 12.38 13.26
N ARG A 442 -22.13 13.40 12.58
CA ARG A 442 -22.85 14.13 11.54
C ARG A 442 -23.31 13.14 10.46
N ASP A 443 -24.60 13.19 10.13
CA ASP A 443 -25.29 12.27 9.21
C ASP A 443 -25.31 10.79 9.66
N GLY A 444 -25.07 10.49 10.94
CA GLY A 444 -25.13 9.12 11.47
C GLY A 444 -26.44 8.41 11.18
N GLY A 445 -26.36 7.15 10.75
CA GLY A 445 -27.49 6.31 10.35
C GLY A 445 -28.01 6.58 8.94
N ARG A 446 -27.49 7.59 8.24
CA ARG A 446 -27.84 7.87 6.84
C ARG A 446 -27.26 6.81 5.92
N ARG A 447 -28.04 6.41 4.92
CA ARG A 447 -27.57 5.56 3.82
C ARG A 447 -27.43 6.35 2.53
N ILE A 448 -26.35 6.11 1.80
CA ILE A 448 -26.04 6.75 0.53
C ILE A 448 -26.05 5.69 -0.56
N ALA A 449 -26.99 5.84 -1.48
CA ALA A 449 -27.12 4.92 -2.59
C ALA A 449 -26.16 5.24 -3.76
N GLN A 450 -25.65 6.47 -3.82
CA GLN A 450 -24.67 6.90 -4.83
C GLN A 450 -23.43 6.02 -4.75
N GLN A 451 -22.95 5.57 -5.91
CA GLN A 451 -21.74 4.81 -6.06
C GLN A 451 -20.53 5.69 -5.74
N VAL A 452 -19.65 5.13 -4.92
CA VAL A 452 -18.38 5.73 -4.49
C VAL A 452 -17.27 4.70 -4.68
N GLN A 453 -16.02 5.14 -4.54
CA GLN A 453 -14.84 4.31 -4.78
C GLN A 453 -13.84 4.39 -3.63
N THR A 454 -12.93 3.41 -3.56
CA THR A 454 -11.80 3.47 -2.62
C THR A 454 -10.94 4.72 -2.80
N LEU A 455 -10.88 5.25 -4.04
CA LEU A 455 -10.14 6.47 -4.38
C LEU A 455 -10.68 7.72 -3.67
N ASP A 456 -11.94 7.72 -3.21
CA ASP A 456 -12.62 8.84 -2.56
C ASP A 456 -12.17 9.04 -1.10
N VAL A 457 -11.48 8.06 -0.50
CA VAL A 457 -11.06 8.12 0.90
C VAL A 457 -9.95 9.14 1.13
N LEU A 458 -8.90 9.15 0.28
CA LEU A 458 -7.82 10.12 0.37
C LEU A 458 -8.32 11.58 0.37
N PRO A 459 -9.11 12.04 -0.63
CA PRO A 459 -9.61 13.42 -0.64
C PRO A 459 -10.57 13.70 0.53
N THR A 460 -11.32 12.70 1.01
CA THR A 460 -12.14 12.80 2.22
C THR A 460 -11.31 13.12 3.47
N VAL A 461 -10.16 12.45 3.65
CA VAL A 461 -9.25 12.70 4.78
C VAL A 461 -8.62 14.10 4.66
N LEU A 462 -8.17 14.50 3.47
CA LEU A 462 -7.61 15.83 3.25
C LEU A 462 -8.62 16.93 3.59
N GLU A 463 -9.85 16.82 3.09
CA GLU A 463 -10.90 17.80 3.37
C GLU A 463 -11.27 17.83 4.86
N HIS A 464 -11.31 16.69 5.54
CA HIS A 464 -11.54 16.64 6.99
C HIS A 464 -10.50 17.44 7.77
N PHE A 465 -9.24 17.39 7.34
CA PHE A 465 -8.16 18.17 7.93
C PHE A 465 -8.10 19.62 7.44
N GLY A 466 -9.02 20.05 6.56
CA GLY A 466 -9.00 21.38 5.95
C GLY A 466 -7.81 21.60 5.02
N LEU A 467 -7.25 20.53 4.47
CA LEU A 467 -6.15 20.57 3.52
C LEU A 467 -6.68 20.70 2.08
N ALA A 468 -5.86 21.26 1.20
CA ALA A 468 -6.21 21.39 -0.21
C ALA A 468 -6.27 20.00 -0.85
N VAL A 469 -7.39 19.72 -1.53
CA VAL A 469 -7.58 18.50 -2.32
C VAL A 469 -7.00 18.74 -3.72
N PRO A 470 -5.95 17.99 -4.15
CA PRO A 470 -5.41 18.14 -5.49
C PRO A 470 -6.45 17.80 -6.57
N PRO A 471 -6.47 18.48 -7.72
CA PRO A 471 -7.36 18.12 -8.82
C PRO A 471 -6.79 16.94 -9.64
N ALA A 472 -7.65 16.31 -10.44
CA ALA A 472 -7.20 15.39 -11.47
C ALA A 472 -6.22 16.05 -12.47
N PRO A 473 -5.22 15.33 -12.99
CA PRO A 473 -4.98 13.89 -12.83
C PRO A 473 -4.08 13.51 -11.63
N VAL A 474 -3.79 14.43 -10.70
CA VAL A 474 -2.90 14.15 -9.54
C VAL A 474 -3.54 13.10 -8.62
N ILE A 475 -4.83 13.25 -8.35
CA ILE A 475 -5.69 12.25 -7.73
C ILE A 475 -6.98 12.14 -8.54
N SER A 476 -7.71 11.04 -8.42
CA SER A 476 -8.94 10.81 -9.22
C SER A 476 -10.22 10.73 -8.39
N GLY A 477 -10.13 10.52 -7.08
CA GLY A 477 -11.30 10.47 -6.21
C GLY A 477 -11.88 11.84 -5.85
N HIS A 478 -13.08 11.83 -5.29
CA HIS A 478 -13.79 13.00 -4.78
C HIS A 478 -14.09 12.86 -3.28
N PRO A 479 -14.08 13.96 -2.50
CA PRO A 479 -14.43 13.88 -1.09
C PRO A 479 -15.87 13.40 -0.86
N LEU A 480 -16.06 12.49 0.09
CA LEU A 480 -17.36 11.92 0.45
C LEU A 480 -18.27 12.96 1.12
N GLN A 481 -17.72 14.03 1.69
CA GLN A 481 -18.44 15.19 2.22
C GLN A 481 -19.36 15.79 1.13
N ALA A 482 -18.83 15.99 -0.08
CA ALA A 482 -19.59 16.55 -1.20
C ALA A 482 -20.72 15.61 -1.68
N VAL A 483 -20.56 14.29 -1.50
CA VAL A 483 -21.61 13.30 -1.77
C VAL A 483 -22.78 13.49 -0.82
N LEU A 484 -22.53 13.73 0.47
CA LEU A 484 -23.59 13.97 1.46
C LEU A 484 -24.39 15.23 1.18
N GLU A 485 -23.71 16.25 0.66
CA GLU A 485 -24.27 17.55 0.28
C GLU A 485 -25.04 17.50 -1.04
N GLY A 486 -24.95 16.38 -1.79
CA GLY A 486 -25.60 16.20 -3.08
C GLY A 486 -24.93 16.93 -4.24
N GLY A 487 -23.68 17.38 -4.05
CA GLY A 487 -22.91 18.14 -5.03
C GLY A 487 -21.84 17.34 -5.78
N ALA A 488 -21.56 16.09 -5.36
CA ALA A 488 -20.51 15.29 -5.96
C ALA A 488 -20.96 14.56 -7.24
N PRO A 489 -20.08 14.46 -8.26
CA PRO A 489 -20.34 13.64 -9.43
C PRO A 489 -20.40 12.15 -9.05
N GLU A 490 -21.09 11.36 -9.87
CA GLU A 490 -21.14 9.88 -9.75
C GLU A 490 -20.50 9.25 -11.00
N PRO A 491 -19.15 9.31 -11.12
CA PRO A 491 -18.48 8.70 -12.25
C PRO A 491 -18.59 7.16 -12.19
N PRO A 492 -18.51 6.47 -13.34
CA PRO A 492 -18.32 5.03 -13.35
C PRO A 492 -17.05 4.65 -12.57
N ALA A 493 -17.16 3.63 -11.73
CA ALA A 493 -16.04 3.04 -11.04
C ALA A 493 -15.24 2.16 -12.00
N VAL A 494 -13.92 2.24 -11.92
CA VAL A 494 -13.00 1.40 -12.69
C VAL A 494 -12.26 0.48 -11.74
N SER A 495 -12.19 -0.79 -12.10
CA SER A 495 -11.46 -1.82 -11.36
C SER A 495 -10.55 -2.59 -12.30
N GLU A 496 -9.33 -2.87 -11.87
CA GLU A 496 -8.31 -3.52 -12.69
C GLU A 496 -7.66 -4.68 -11.92
N ILE A 497 -7.36 -5.76 -12.63
CA ILE A 497 -6.58 -6.88 -12.12
C ILE A 497 -5.50 -7.25 -13.13
N SER A 498 -4.29 -7.46 -12.62
CA SER A 498 -3.11 -7.97 -13.33
C SER A 498 -2.31 -8.77 -12.31
N HIS A 499 -2.69 -10.02 -12.07
CA HIS A 499 -2.11 -10.85 -11.01
C HIS A 499 -2.19 -12.34 -11.34
N ARG A 500 -1.08 -13.08 -11.23
CA ARG A 500 -1.00 -14.53 -11.45
C ARG A 500 -1.58 -14.95 -12.80
N GLY A 501 -1.24 -14.21 -13.85
CA GLY A 501 -1.74 -14.40 -15.21
C GLY A 501 -3.21 -14.02 -15.43
N PHE A 502 -3.93 -13.50 -14.42
CA PHE A 502 -5.27 -12.96 -14.60
C PHE A 502 -5.20 -11.47 -14.94
N VAL A 503 -5.82 -11.10 -16.06
CA VAL A 503 -5.84 -9.72 -16.54
C VAL A 503 -7.25 -9.35 -16.96
N ALA A 504 -7.87 -8.40 -16.25
CA ALA A 504 -9.20 -7.93 -16.56
C ALA A 504 -9.40 -6.48 -16.13
N HIS A 505 -10.23 -5.76 -16.87
CA HIS A 505 -10.60 -4.39 -16.55
C HIS A 505 -12.13 -4.28 -16.57
N GLY A 506 -12.67 -3.68 -15.53
CA GLY A 506 -14.10 -3.46 -15.35
C GLY A 506 -14.43 -1.98 -15.29
N MET A 507 -15.57 -1.60 -15.86
CA MET A 507 -16.22 -0.33 -15.58
C MET A 507 -17.64 -0.60 -15.09
N ARG A 508 -17.95 0.00 -13.94
CA ARG A 508 -19.19 -0.23 -13.21
C ARG A 508 -19.88 1.08 -12.91
N THR A 509 -21.17 1.13 -13.15
CA THR A 509 -22.08 2.16 -12.63
C THR A 509 -23.05 1.49 -11.66
N ARG A 510 -23.97 2.27 -11.07
CA ARG A 510 -25.05 1.69 -10.25
C ARG A 510 -25.90 0.62 -10.96
N GLN A 511 -25.99 0.67 -12.28
CA GLN A 511 -26.96 -0.13 -13.05
C GLN A 511 -26.29 -1.09 -14.02
N ASP A 512 -25.08 -0.78 -14.44
CA ASP A 512 -24.40 -1.48 -15.52
C ASP A 512 -22.99 -1.84 -15.11
N LYS A 513 -22.54 -2.98 -15.59
CA LYS A 513 -21.14 -3.38 -15.50
C LYS A 513 -20.68 -3.96 -16.82
N TYR A 514 -19.51 -3.54 -17.26
CA TYR A 514 -18.81 -4.09 -18.40
C TYR A 514 -17.44 -4.59 -17.94
N VAL A 515 -17.06 -5.79 -18.34
CA VAL A 515 -15.77 -6.39 -18.04
C VAL A 515 -15.12 -6.86 -19.33
N ARG A 516 -13.87 -6.46 -19.55
CA ARG A 516 -13.00 -7.01 -20.59
C ARG A 516 -11.96 -7.90 -19.93
N ARG A 517 -11.97 -9.18 -20.26
CA ARG A 517 -10.93 -10.14 -19.84
C ARG A 517 -9.90 -10.30 -20.96
N PHE A 518 -8.64 -10.32 -20.56
CA PHE A 518 -7.48 -10.42 -21.44
C PHE A 518 -6.70 -11.72 -21.20
N SER A 519 -6.81 -12.29 -20.00
CA SER A 519 -6.19 -13.56 -19.63
C SER A 519 -6.79 -14.10 -18.32
N PRO A 520 -6.91 -15.42 -18.15
CA PRO A 520 -6.77 -16.45 -19.18
C PRO A 520 -7.96 -16.49 -20.13
N GLU A 521 -9.12 -15.96 -19.71
CA GLU A 521 -10.27 -15.79 -20.59
C GLU A 521 -10.11 -14.52 -21.46
N GLU A 522 -10.48 -14.63 -22.74
CA GLU A 522 -10.39 -13.53 -23.72
C GLU A 522 -11.77 -13.14 -24.25
N ASP A 523 -12.62 -12.56 -23.40
CA ASP A 523 -13.97 -12.20 -23.75
C ASP A 523 -14.45 -10.86 -23.15
N GLU A 524 -15.70 -10.51 -23.48
CA GLU A 524 -16.39 -9.31 -23.02
C GLU A 524 -17.69 -9.71 -22.34
N LEU A 525 -17.90 -9.16 -21.15
CA LEU A 525 -19.08 -9.40 -20.34
C LEU A 525 -19.82 -8.09 -20.11
N TYR A 526 -21.15 -8.14 -20.12
CA TYR A 526 -22.00 -7.03 -19.71
C TYR A 526 -23.15 -7.52 -18.84
N PHE A 527 -23.41 -6.82 -17.74
CA PHE A 527 -24.45 -7.13 -16.77
C PHE A 527 -25.34 -5.90 -16.49
N ASP A 528 -26.66 -6.12 -16.47
CA ASP A 528 -27.64 -5.16 -15.93
C ASP A 528 -27.85 -5.47 -14.45
N LEU A 529 -27.11 -4.77 -13.59
CA LEU A 529 -27.02 -5.03 -12.15
C LEU A 529 -28.36 -4.84 -11.41
N ARG A 530 -29.35 -4.19 -12.03
CA ARG A 530 -30.70 -4.09 -11.43
C ARG A 530 -31.49 -5.38 -11.56
N LYS A 531 -31.27 -6.14 -12.64
CA LYS A 531 -31.95 -7.40 -12.92
C LYS A 531 -31.13 -8.60 -12.50
N ASP A 532 -29.82 -8.47 -12.59
CA ASP A 532 -28.84 -9.51 -12.32
C ASP A 532 -27.72 -8.97 -11.41
N PRO A 533 -28.04 -8.68 -10.13
CA PRO A 533 -27.05 -8.17 -9.17
C PRO A 533 -25.96 -9.19 -8.81
N LYS A 534 -26.10 -10.45 -9.24
CA LYS A 534 -25.14 -11.53 -9.04
C LYS A 534 -24.32 -11.85 -10.28
N GLU A 535 -24.48 -11.06 -11.35
CA GLU A 535 -23.67 -11.14 -12.57
C GLU A 535 -23.66 -12.52 -13.25
N GLN A 536 -24.77 -13.24 -13.18
CA GLN A 536 -24.87 -14.62 -13.66
C GLN A 536 -25.13 -14.72 -15.18
N GLN A 537 -25.67 -13.67 -15.80
CA GLN A 537 -26.11 -13.67 -17.20
C GLN A 537 -25.41 -12.59 -18.00
N ASN A 538 -24.46 -13.00 -18.84
CA ASN A 538 -23.85 -12.09 -19.81
C ASN A 538 -24.87 -11.62 -20.85
N ARG A 539 -25.12 -10.32 -20.92
CA ARG A 539 -26.09 -9.65 -21.82
C ARG A 539 -25.42 -8.78 -22.88
N ILE A 540 -24.17 -9.08 -23.24
CA ILE A 540 -23.35 -8.27 -24.16
C ILE A 540 -24.07 -7.94 -25.49
N ASP A 541 -24.95 -8.82 -25.97
CA ASP A 541 -25.70 -8.64 -27.22
C ASP A 541 -26.98 -7.79 -27.10
N GLU A 542 -27.51 -7.58 -25.89
CA GLU A 542 -28.83 -6.97 -25.68
C GLU A 542 -28.80 -5.43 -25.65
N ASN A 543 -27.65 -4.81 -25.33
CA ASN A 543 -27.55 -3.35 -25.14
C ASN A 543 -26.28 -2.74 -25.79
N ARG A 544 -26.16 -2.91 -27.11
CA ARG A 544 -24.94 -2.58 -27.87
C ARG A 544 -24.44 -1.14 -27.69
N GLU A 545 -25.34 -0.15 -27.61
CA GLU A 545 -24.94 1.25 -27.43
C GLU A 545 -24.32 1.48 -26.04
N ARG A 546 -24.97 0.97 -24.99
CA ARG A 546 -24.48 1.08 -23.60
C ARG A 546 -23.15 0.35 -23.44
N VAL A 547 -23.05 -0.87 -23.96
CA VAL A 547 -21.80 -1.66 -23.99
C VAL A 547 -20.69 -0.87 -24.67
N ARG A 548 -20.96 -0.26 -25.84
CA ARG A 548 -19.97 0.55 -26.56
C ARG A 548 -19.43 1.71 -25.73
N LEU A 549 -20.29 2.40 -24.98
CA LEU A 549 -19.89 3.52 -24.12
C LEU A 549 -19.04 3.06 -22.92
N LEU A 550 -19.45 2.00 -22.23
CA LEU A 550 -18.70 1.44 -21.10
C LEU A 550 -17.35 0.87 -21.54
N LYS A 551 -17.32 0.19 -22.70
CA LYS A 551 -16.10 -0.29 -23.33
C LYS A 551 -15.13 0.84 -23.63
N ALA A 552 -15.60 1.91 -24.25
CA ALA A 552 -14.77 3.08 -24.53
C ALA A 552 -14.21 3.70 -23.22
N GLY A 553 -15.01 3.72 -22.15
CA GLY A 553 -14.56 4.15 -20.83
C GLY A 553 -13.48 3.26 -20.24
N VAL A 554 -13.63 1.93 -20.30
CA VAL A 554 -12.60 0.97 -19.89
C VAL A 554 -11.31 1.16 -20.67
N GLU A 555 -11.40 1.25 -22.01
CA GLU A 555 -10.24 1.42 -22.87
C GLU A 555 -9.51 2.76 -22.62
N ALA A 556 -10.25 3.82 -22.27
CA ALA A 556 -9.70 5.14 -21.96
C ALA A 556 -9.03 5.21 -20.56
N ALA A 557 -9.48 4.38 -19.61
CA ALA A 557 -8.87 4.30 -18.28
C ALA A 557 -7.54 3.52 -18.28
N MET A 558 -7.39 2.58 -19.23
CA MET A 558 -6.17 1.76 -19.36
C MET A 558 -4.94 2.61 -19.64
N VAL A 559 -3.87 2.30 -18.90
CA VAL A 559 -2.56 2.91 -19.10
C VAL A 559 -1.63 1.90 -19.78
N PRO A 560 -0.77 2.33 -20.73
CA PRO A 560 0.24 1.46 -21.30
C PRO A 560 1.25 0.97 -20.25
N ASN A 561 1.78 -0.22 -20.48
CA ASN A 561 2.87 -0.78 -19.70
C ASN A 561 4.12 0.14 -19.80
N PRO A 562 4.79 0.50 -18.67
CA PRO A 562 6.07 1.21 -18.72
C PRO A 562 7.21 0.41 -19.37
N PHE A 563 7.07 -0.91 -19.44
CA PHE A 563 8.01 -1.80 -20.09
C PHE A 563 7.66 -2.02 -21.57
N ARG A 564 8.69 -2.30 -22.35
CA ARG A 564 8.63 -2.69 -23.76
C ARG A 564 9.18 -4.08 -23.92
N ASP A 565 8.48 -4.92 -24.65
CA ASP A 565 9.01 -6.15 -25.21
C ASP A 565 9.97 -5.78 -26.35
N THR A 566 11.24 -6.13 -26.19
CA THR A 566 12.26 -5.95 -27.22
C THR A 566 12.66 -7.30 -27.78
N VAL A 567 12.61 -7.40 -29.11
CA VAL A 567 12.90 -8.63 -29.84
C VAL A 567 13.99 -8.36 -30.87
N ARG A 568 15.13 -9.05 -30.71
CA ARG A 568 16.27 -9.01 -31.63
C ARG A 568 16.36 -10.28 -32.45
N PHE A 569 16.53 -10.11 -33.75
CA PHE A 569 16.79 -11.16 -34.72
C PHE A 569 18.28 -11.21 -35.02
N GLU A 570 18.96 -12.24 -34.50
CA GLU A 570 20.35 -12.53 -34.79
C GLU A 570 20.47 -13.66 -35.84
N ALA A 571 21.60 -13.67 -36.53
CA ALA A 571 21.95 -14.57 -37.63
C ALA A 571 21.26 -14.31 -38.99
N PRO A 572 21.95 -14.61 -40.11
CA PRO A 572 21.39 -14.39 -41.45
C PRO A 572 20.22 -15.33 -41.75
N GLY A 573 19.23 -14.83 -42.48
CA GLY A 573 18.05 -15.60 -42.88
C GLY A 573 16.83 -14.71 -42.89
N THR A 574 15.75 -15.15 -43.54
CA THR A 574 14.49 -14.41 -43.56
C THR A 574 13.61 -14.89 -42.43
N TYR A 575 13.37 -14.01 -41.46
CA TYR A 575 12.44 -14.23 -40.36
C TYR A 575 11.05 -13.73 -40.74
N GLN A 576 10.04 -14.53 -40.44
CA GLN A 576 8.63 -14.16 -40.51
C GLN A 576 8.02 -14.47 -39.15
N MET A 577 7.69 -13.43 -38.40
CA MET A 577 7.23 -13.53 -37.02
C MET A 577 5.83 -12.96 -36.90
N LEU A 578 5.05 -13.56 -36.01
CA LEU A 578 3.74 -13.08 -35.61
C LEU A 578 3.69 -13.05 -34.08
N PHE A 579 3.55 -11.84 -33.54
CA PHE A 579 3.23 -11.60 -32.14
C PHE A 579 1.73 -11.40 -32.02
N LYS A 580 1.06 -12.23 -31.22
CA LYS A 580 -0.37 -12.11 -30.89
C LYS A 580 -0.49 -11.67 -29.45
N THR A 581 -1.46 -10.83 -29.12
CA THR A 581 -1.75 -10.46 -27.73
C THR A 581 -3.26 -10.37 -27.51
N GLY A 582 -3.69 -10.63 -26.28
CA GLY A 582 -5.06 -10.36 -25.84
C GLY A 582 -5.35 -8.85 -25.72
N GLY A 583 -4.30 -8.05 -25.48
CA GLY A 583 -4.33 -6.59 -25.33
C GLY A 583 -4.11 -5.83 -26.64
N TRP A 584 -3.42 -4.69 -26.58
CA TRP A 584 -3.04 -3.86 -27.72
C TRP A 584 -1.54 -3.60 -27.71
N ILE A 585 -0.92 -3.76 -28.89
CA ILE A 585 0.47 -3.42 -29.17
C ILE A 585 0.54 -1.93 -29.50
N GLU A 586 1.40 -1.21 -28.80
CA GLU A 586 1.60 0.23 -28.96
C GLU A 586 3.09 0.57 -29.11
N GLY A 587 3.39 1.69 -29.76
CA GLY A 587 4.76 2.21 -29.82
C GLY A 587 5.78 1.26 -30.46
N VAL A 588 5.40 0.63 -31.58
CA VAL A 588 6.31 -0.28 -32.32
C VAL A 588 7.48 0.52 -32.90
N GLU A 589 8.69 0.21 -32.46
CA GLU A 589 9.93 0.86 -32.84
C GLU A 589 10.88 -0.16 -33.50
N PRO A 590 11.08 -0.09 -34.83
CA PRO A 590 12.06 -0.92 -35.52
C PRO A 590 13.48 -0.33 -35.41
N PHE A 591 14.47 -1.16 -35.13
CA PHE A 591 15.88 -0.79 -35.12
C PHE A 591 16.69 -1.60 -36.13
N GLY A 592 17.50 -0.89 -36.92
CA GLY A 592 18.40 -1.50 -37.89
C GLY A 592 17.73 -2.05 -39.15
N PHE A 593 16.43 -1.81 -39.37
CA PHE A 593 15.70 -2.26 -40.56
C PHE A 593 16.35 -1.75 -41.86
N GLY A 594 16.49 -2.64 -42.83
CA GLY A 594 17.05 -2.38 -44.15
C GLY A 594 16.01 -2.56 -45.27
N PRO A 595 16.43 -2.44 -46.54
CA PRO A 595 15.53 -2.59 -47.68
C PRO A 595 14.86 -3.97 -47.73
N GLY A 596 13.53 -4.00 -47.70
CA GLY A 596 12.73 -5.22 -47.71
C GLY A 596 12.23 -5.68 -46.33
N ASP A 597 12.81 -5.13 -45.25
CA ASP A 597 12.33 -5.36 -43.88
C ASP A 597 11.06 -4.54 -43.64
N ARG A 598 10.06 -5.16 -43.01
CA ARG A 598 8.77 -4.51 -42.75
C ARG A 598 8.12 -5.09 -41.51
N TYR A 599 7.28 -4.26 -40.89
CA TYR A 599 6.32 -4.73 -39.92
C TYR A 599 4.91 -4.24 -40.32
N ASP A 600 3.89 -4.94 -39.86
CA ASP A 600 2.50 -4.57 -40.02
C ASP A 600 1.72 -4.82 -38.73
N LEU A 601 0.75 -3.96 -38.45
CA LEU A 601 -0.16 -4.10 -37.32
C LEU A 601 -1.54 -4.51 -37.85
N ASP A 602 -1.99 -5.69 -37.45
CA ASP A 602 -3.29 -6.24 -37.85
C ASP A 602 -4.20 -6.48 -36.62
N GLY A 603 -5.47 -6.77 -36.86
CA GLY A 603 -6.44 -7.09 -35.82
C GLY A 603 -6.66 -5.94 -34.84
N ASN A 604 -6.59 -4.70 -35.33
CA ASN A 604 -6.67 -3.48 -34.52
C ASN A 604 -5.55 -3.39 -33.46
N GLY A 605 -4.31 -3.71 -33.86
CA GLY A 605 -3.14 -3.66 -32.96
C GLY A 605 -2.98 -4.89 -32.07
N ARG A 606 -3.72 -5.98 -32.31
CA ARG A 606 -3.59 -7.25 -31.56
C ARG A 606 -2.55 -8.19 -32.16
N LYS A 607 -2.12 -7.91 -33.38
CA LYS A 607 -1.14 -8.70 -34.11
C LYS A 607 -0.06 -7.79 -34.64
N LEU A 608 1.19 -8.12 -34.35
CA LEU A 608 2.36 -7.53 -34.97
C LEU A 608 3.03 -8.58 -35.84
N ILE A 609 3.03 -8.33 -37.15
CA ILE A 609 3.68 -9.19 -38.14
C ILE A 609 5.01 -8.56 -38.50
N VAL A 610 6.11 -9.28 -38.35
CA VAL A 610 7.47 -8.78 -38.63
C VAL A 610 8.13 -9.66 -39.66
N THR A 611 8.56 -9.07 -40.78
CA THR A 611 9.39 -9.73 -41.78
C THR A 611 10.73 -9.02 -41.85
N VAL A 612 11.81 -9.73 -41.51
CA VAL A 612 13.16 -9.16 -41.51
C VAL A 612 14.18 -10.13 -42.06
N THR A 613 15.21 -9.60 -42.71
CA THR A 613 16.36 -10.37 -43.22
C THR A 613 17.67 -9.81 -42.67
N PRO A 614 18.08 -10.19 -41.44
CA PRO A 614 19.34 -9.75 -40.85
C PRO A 614 20.54 -10.18 -41.71
N ARG A 615 21.62 -9.39 -41.67
CA ARG A 615 22.91 -9.70 -42.34
C ARG A 615 23.96 -10.03 -41.28
N PRO A 616 25.06 -10.75 -41.64
CA PRO A 616 26.16 -10.96 -40.71
C PRO A 616 26.63 -9.63 -40.08
N GLY A 617 26.69 -9.57 -38.75
CA GLY A 617 27.10 -8.37 -38.00
C GLY A 617 26.08 -7.23 -37.96
N HIS A 618 24.89 -7.41 -38.53
CA HIS A 618 23.82 -6.40 -38.57
C HIS A 618 22.49 -7.03 -38.14
N PRO A 619 22.22 -7.15 -36.82
CA PRO A 619 20.95 -7.66 -36.32
C PRO A 619 19.79 -6.72 -36.67
N ARG A 620 18.57 -7.20 -36.46
CA ARG A 620 17.34 -6.40 -36.54
C ARG A 620 16.66 -6.44 -35.21
N GLU A 621 16.05 -5.35 -34.78
CA GLU A 621 15.27 -5.35 -33.55
C GLU A 621 13.92 -4.69 -33.77
N VAL A 622 12.94 -5.11 -32.97
CA VAL A 622 11.67 -4.44 -32.83
C VAL A 622 11.35 -4.34 -31.35
N ALA A 623 10.99 -3.15 -30.88
CA ALA A 623 10.49 -2.95 -29.52
C ALA A 623 9.02 -2.51 -29.58
N PHE A 624 8.20 -2.94 -28.63
CA PHE A 624 6.80 -2.52 -28.53
C PHE A 624 6.29 -2.60 -27.08
N SER A 625 5.29 -1.80 -26.75
CA SER A 625 4.60 -1.81 -25.45
C SER A 625 3.25 -2.49 -25.55
N LEU A 626 2.71 -2.90 -24.39
CA LEU A 626 1.39 -3.52 -24.26
C LEU A 626 0.44 -2.65 -23.44
N ARG A 627 -0.82 -2.63 -23.84
CA ARG A 627 -1.92 -2.09 -23.05
C ARG A 627 -3.05 -3.14 -22.98
N PRO A 628 -3.63 -3.46 -21.82
CA PRO A 628 -3.17 -3.06 -20.48
C PRO A 628 -1.90 -3.81 -20.02
N GLN A 629 -1.36 -3.39 -18.88
CA GLN A 629 -0.24 -4.07 -18.24
C GLN A 629 -0.57 -5.53 -17.90
N GLY A 630 0.35 -6.44 -18.21
CA GLY A 630 0.21 -7.88 -17.97
C GLY A 630 -0.53 -8.65 -19.05
N ALA A 631 -1.08 -7.98 -20.08
CA ALA A 631 -1.68 -8.68 -21.20
C ALA A 631 -0.69 -9.69 -21.82
N PRO A 632 -1.09 -10.94 -22.06
CA PRO A 632 -0.18 -11.97 -22.57
C PRO A 632 0.24 -11.66 -24.01
N VAL A 633 1.46 -12.06 -24.37
CA VAL A 633 1.95 -12.05 -25.75
C VAL A 633 2.42 -13.44 -26.14
N TRP A 634 1.96 -13.91 -27.29
CA TRP A 634 2.38 -15.16 -27.90
C TRP A 634 3.19 -14.88 -29.15
N LEU A 635 4.32 -15.55 -29.27
CA LEU A 635 5.23 -15.45 -30.39
C LEU A 635 5.22 -16.76 -31.19
N GLU A 636 4.98 -16.64 -32.49
CA GLU A 636 5.20 -17.71 -33.46
C GLU A 636 6.01 -17.18 -34.64
N GLY A 637 6.75 -18.04 -35.31
CA GLY A 637 7.50 -17.59 -36.48
C GLY A 637 8.28 -18.70 -37.17
N ALA A 638 8.86 -18.32 -38.30
CA ALA A 638 9.71 -19.18 -39.11
C ALA A 638 10.97 -18.42 -39.56
N ARG A 639 12.06 -19.17 -39.77
CA ARG A 639 13.29 -18.70 -40.40
C ARG A 639 13.53 -19.49 -41.68
N ASP A 640 13.68 -18.79 -42.80
CA ASP A 640 13.87 -19.38 -44.14
C ASP A 640 12.81 -20.44 -44.48
N GLY A 641 11.56 -20.18 -44.06
CA GLY A 641 10.42 -21.08 -44.27
C GLY A 641 10.33 -22.26 -43.30
N LYS A 642 11.25 -22.41 -42.35
CA LYS A 642 11.20 -23.45 -41.31
C LYS A 642 10.66 -22.88 -40.00
N PRO A 643 9.65 -23.49 -39.36
CA PRO A 643 9.15 -23.06 -38.06
C PRO A 643 10.28 -22.99 -37.01
N LEU A 644 10.23 -21.97 -36.15
CA LEU A 644 11.12 -21.87 -35.00
C LEU A 644 10.77 -22.94 -33.98
N SER A 645 11.81 -23.56 -33.43
CA SER A 645 11.74 -24.45 -32.28
C SER A 645 12.03 -23.67 -30.99
N PRO A 646 11.71 -24.21 -29.81
CA PRO A 646 12.07 -23.56 -28.55
C PRO A 646 13.58 -23.27 -28.39
N SER A 647 14.45 -24.09 -28.99
CA SER A 647 15.90 -23.84 -29.01
C SER A 647 16.35 -22.66 -29.87
N ASP A 648 15.46 -22.09 -30.69
CA ASP A 648 15.77 -20.93 -31.54
C ASP A 648 15.45 -19.58 -30.86
N VAL A 649 14.76 -19.61 -29.71
CA VAL A 649 14.34 -18.43 -28.97
C VAL A 649 15.04 -18.36 -27.62
N TYR A 650 15.64 -17.21 -27.33
CA TYR A 650 16.37 -16.91 -26.12
C TYR A 650 15.66 -15.80 -25.36
N ILE A 651 15.25 -16.07 -24.13
CA ILE A 651 14.68 -15.07 -23.23
C ILE A 651 15.78 -14.62 -22.26
N ALA A 652 15.90 -13.32 -22.03
CA ALA A 652 16.85 -12.68 -21.11
C ALA A 652 18.34 -12.86 -21.49
N GLN A 653 19.22 -12.18 -20.73
CA GLN A 653 20.67 -12.30 -20.90
C GLN A 653 21.21 -13.73 -20.79
N GLU A 654 20.54 -14.58 -19.99
CA GLU A 654 21.01 -15.93 -19.70
C GLU A 654 20.61 -16.96 -20.78
N GLY A 655 19.68 -16.62 -21.67
CA GLY A 655 19.32 -17.43 -22.83
C GLY A 655 18.44 -18.63 -22.50
N ILE A 656 17.37 -18.38 -21.74
CA ILE A 656 16.38 -19.41 -21.38
C ILE A 656 15.53 -19.72 -22.59
N HIS A 657 15.37 -21.01 -22.88
CA HIS A 657 14.51 -21.47 -23.95
C HIS A 657 13.09 -21.68 -23.42
N PRO A 658 12.06 -21.22 -24.15
CA PRO A 658 10.68 -21.58 -23.83
C PRO A 658 10.49 -23.11 -23.91
N THR A 659 9.40 -23.62 -23.35
CA THR A 659 9.12 -25.06 -23.33
C THR A 659 8.11 -25.50 -24.39
N GLU A 660 7.37 -24.56 -24.98
CA GLU A 660 6.22 -24.82 -25.86
C GLU A 660 6.14 -23.80 -27.01
N VAL A 661 5.37 -24.12 -28.06
CA VAL A 661 5.09 -23.25 -29.23
C VAL A 661 3.56 -23.12 -29.38
N PRO A 662 2.98 -21.92 -29.57
CA PRO A 662 3.64 -20.60 -29.64
C PRO A 662 4.24 -20.16 -28.30
N PHE A 663 5.33 -19.41 -28.34
CA PHE A 663 6.08 -19.02 -27.14
C PHE A 663 5.32 -17.92 -26.40
N LYS A 664 4.92 -18.14 -25.15
CA LYS A 664 4.41 -17.06 -24.29
C LYS A 664 5.60 -16.20 -23.84
N LEU A 665 5.56 -14.90 -24.12
CA LEU A 665 6.58 -13.97 -23.63
C LEU A 665 6.46 -13.84 -22.11
N PRO A 666 7.59 -13.66 -21.39
CA PRO A 666 7.59 -13.63 -19.94
C PRO A 666 6.77 -12.44 -19.40
N GLU A 667 5.87 -12.73 -18.47
CA GLU A 667 5.27 -11.72 -17.60
C GLU A 667 6.22 -11.45 -16.42
N ILE A 668 6.21 -10.24 -15.85
CA ILE A 668 7.03 -9.93 -14.67
C ILE A 668 6.27 -10.43 -13.43
N GLU A 669 6.44 -11.70 -13.05
CA GLU A 669 5.72 -12.28 -11.90
C GLU A 669 6.61 -12.71 -10.71
N THR A 670 7.89 -13.10 -10.90
CA THR A 670 8.67 -13.75 -9.82
C THR A 670 10.12 -13.26 -9.59
N GLU A 671 10.75 -13.65 -8.46
CA GLU A 671 12.18 -13.33 -8.13
C GLU A 671 13.08 -14.11 -9.05
N LYS A 672 12.68 -15.34 -9.36
CA LYS A 672 13.43 -16.23 -10.23
C LYS A 672 13.49 -15.61 -11.63
N GLU A 673 12.37 -15.07 -12.13
CA GLU A 673 12.28 -14.35 -13.40
C GLU A 673 12.86 -12.92 -13.35
N ARG A 674 12.97 -12.27 -12.18
CA ARG A 674 13.74 -11.01 -12.02
C ARG A 674 15.25 -11.25 -11.87
N ALA A 675 15.64 -12.39 -11.29
CA ALA A 675 17.03 -12.80 -11.10
C ALA A 675 17.63 -13.36 -12.39
N GLU A 676 16.84 -14.11 -13.15
CA GLU A 676 17.07 -14.32 -14.58
C GLU A 676 16.93 -12.94 -15.23
N ASN A 677 18.02 -12.34 -15.70
CA ASN A 677 18.07 -10.91 -16.05
C ASN A 677 17.24 -10.54 -17.30
N ILE A 678 15.91 -10.58 -17.21
CA ILE A 678 14.95 -10.33 -18.29
C ILE A 678 14.98 -8.90 -18.79
N PHE A 679 15.61 -7.98 -18.06
CA PHE A 679 15.75 -6.57 -18.46
C PHE A 679 17.04 -6.27 -19.24
N ALA A 680 17.99 -7.20 -19.25
CA ALA A 680 19.23 -6.99 -19.97
C ALA A 680 19.17 -7.57 -21.39
N ALA A 681 19.72 -6.79 -22.32
CA ALA A 681 19.95 -7.24 -23.67
C ALA A 681 20.81 -8.52 -23.68
N PRO A 682 20.44 -9.54 -24.47
CA PRO A 682 21.24 -10.75 -24.63
C PRO A 682 22.63 -10.48 -25.21
N ARG A 683 23.60 -11.35 -24.88
CA ARG A 683 24.99 -11.23 -25.36
C ARG A 683 25.05 -11.41 -26.87
N GLU A 684 25.69 -10.45 -27.57
CA GLU A 684 25.96 -10.54 -29.00
C GLU A 684 26.69 -11.85 -29.35
N GLY A 685 26.16 -12.60 -30.34
CA GLY A 685 26.88 -13.74 -30.94
C GLY A 685 26.19 -15.11 -30.86
N LYS A 686 25.02 -15.23 -30.22
CA LYS A 686 24.21 -16.47 -30.29
C LYS A 686 23.17 -16.35 -31.42
N PRO A 687 23.19 -17.24 -32.43
CA PRO A 687 22.24 -17.16 -33.55
C PRO A 687 20.81 -17.52 -33.07
N GLY A 688 19.82 -16.66 -33.32
CA GLY A 688 18.42 -16.92 -32.96
C GLY A 688 17.59 -15.65 -32.74
N VAL A 689 16.40 -15.83 -32.16
CA VAL A 689 15.51 -14.74 -31.73
C VAL A 689 15.71 -14.49 -30.24
N HIS A 690 15.96 -13.24 -29.87
CA HIS A 690 16.32 -12.82 -28.52
C HIS A 690 15.24 -11.89 -27.99
N VAL A 691 14.66 -12.21 -26.83
CA VAL A 691 13.58 -11.44 -26.21
C VAL A 691 13.99 -10.98 -24.83
N TRP A 692 13.80 -9.69 -24.54
CA TRP A 692 13.99 -9.10 -23.22
C TRP A 692 13.07 -7.89 -23.06
N LEU A 693 12.85 -7.47 -21.82
CA LEU A 693 12.10 -6.27 -21.50
C LEU A 693 13.03 -5.07 -21.40
N THR A 694 12.59 -3.92 -21.87
CA THR A 694 13.27 -2.64 -21.65
C THR A 694 12.30 -1.63 -21.05
N LEU A 695 12.82 -0.59 -20.42
CA LEU A 695 11.98 0.55 -20.04
C LEU A 695 11.77 1.45 -21.26
N ALA A 696 10.53 1.91 -21.48
CA ALA A 696 10.20 2.76 -22.62
C ALA A 696 11.05 4.06 -22.64
N SER A 697 11.52 4.48 -23.81
CA SER A 697 12.26 5.75 -23.94
C SER A 697 11.38 6.95 -23.57
N GLY A 698 11.86 7.81 -22.66
CA GLY A 698 11.06 8.86 -21.99
C GLY A 698 10.47 8.44 -20.64
N HIS A 699 10.44 7.13 -20.36
CA HIS A 699 10.36 6.57 -19.02
C HIS A 699 11.71 5.97 -18.68
N GLN A 700 12.60 6.82 -18.17
CA GLN A 700 13.60 6.28 -17.26
C GLN A 700 12.79 5.66 -16.09
N VAL A 701 13.13 4.44 -15.62
CA VAL A 701 13.13 4.24 -14.14
C VAL A 701 13.90 5.44 -13.71
N MET A 702 13.22 6.47 -13.16
CA MET A 702 13.78 7.81 -12.99
C MET A 702 15.22 7.60 -12.62
N ALA A 703 16.12 7.82 -13.59
CA ALA A 703 17.53 7.71 -13.31
C ALA A 703 17.69 8.92 -12.46
N MET A 704 17.61 8.66 -11.17
CA MET A 704 17.12 9.60 -10.20
C MET A 704 17.92 10.86 -10.43
N ASP A 705 17.24 11.87 -10.98
CA ASP A 705 17.95 12.95 -11.64
C ASP A 705 18.84 13.59 -10.59
N LYS A 706 19.95 14.23 -10.95
CA LYS A 706 20.88 14.70 -9.91
C LYS A 706 20.16 15.54 -8.83
N GLU A 707 19.12 16.29 -9.16
CA GLU A 707 18.34 17.04 -8.19
C GLU A 707 17.47 16.13 -7.30
N THR A 708 16.75 15.16 -7.87
CA THR A 708 15.97 14.16 -7.14
C THR A 708 16.86 13.17 -6.36
N CYS A 709 18.06 12.86 -6.86
CA CYS A 709 19.08 12.02 -6.22
C CYS A 709 19.70 12.74 -5.07
N GLU A 710 20.11 13.99 -5.27
CA GLU A 710 20.61 14.80 -4.19
C GLU A 710 19.49 15.11 -3.19
N ARG A 711 18.22 15.21 -3.62
CA ARG A 711 17.06 15.34 -2.71
C ARG A 711 16.81 14.05 -1.92
N LEU A 712 16.78 12.88 -2.56
CA LEU A 712 16.57 11.59 -1.89
C LEU A 712 17.80 11.13 -1.10
N LYS A 713 19.01 11.53 -1.49
CA LYS A 713 20.27 11.38 -0.74
C LYS A 713 20.31 12.34 0.44
N ALA A 714 19.88 13.59 0.27
CA ALA A 714 19.69 14.53 1.38
C ALA A 714 18.65 14.00 2.37
N LEU A 715 17.56 13.43 1.87
CA LEU A 715 16.53 12.71 2.64
C LEU A 715 16.95 11.27 3.03
N GLY A 716 18.17 10.82 2.68
CA GLY A 716 18.83 9.56 3.05
C GLY A 716 18.13 8.25 2.74
N TYR A 717 17.26 8.26 1.74
CA TYR A 717 16.75 7.04 1.17
C TYR A 717 17.86 6.24 0.44
N ILE A 718 19.04 6.85 0.20
CA ILE A 718 20.07 6.33 -0.72
C ILE A 718 21.46 6.75 -0.25
N SER A 719 22.42 5.82 -0.25
CA SER A 719 23.76 5.98 0.38
C SER A 719 24.93 6.09 -0.60
N GLY A 720 24.69 6.17 -1.92
CA GLY A 720 25.72 6.21 -2.97
C GLY A 720 26.03 7.61 -3.52
N ASP A 721 27.05 7.72 -4.38
CA ASP A 721 27.33 8.95 -5.14
C ASP A 721 26.32 9.13 -6.27
N CYS A 722 25.73 10.34 -6.39
CA CYS A 722 24.81 10.74 -7.46
C CYS A 722 25.58 10.95 -8.77
N LYS A 723 26.18 9.89 -9.29
CA LYS A 723 26.79 9.88 -10.62
C LYS A 723 25.68 9.66 -11.63
N GLY A 724 25.35 10.70 -12.39
CA GLY A 724 24.30 10.63 -13.41
C GLY A 724 24.62 9.56 -14.45
N LYS A 725 23.87 8.45 -14.40
CA LYS A 725 23.35 7.69 -15.53
C LYS A 725 22.16 6.86 -15.09
#